data_AF-A0A949S6Z3-F1
#
_entry.id   AF-A0A949S6Z3-F1
#
_cell.length_a   1.000
_cell.length_b   1.000
_cell.length_c   1.000
_cell.angle_alpha   90.00
_cell.angle_beta   90.00
_cell.angle_gamma   90.00
#
_symmetry.space_group_name_H-M   'P 1'
#
loop_
_entity.id
_entity.type
_entity.pdbx_description
1 polymer ?
#
loop_
_entity_poly.entity_id
_entity_poly.type
_entity_poly.pdbx_seq_one_letter_code
_entity_poly.pdbx_strand_id
1 'polypeptide(L)'
;MKLLKLLLLTSIFSVSVSTVYSQNFVELQDGGGTFISSHATVQEAYNAIPSTITQSYIIEILAAYTGSGEVFPINLSLKTGHSSANTITIRPDAGNSGEIISGGSTTGIIEINDADYIIIDGRPGGTGSTADLLIRNTSTTGTGSNTIEFNNGAANSIIRYCNISGAAVGTAGPRNIIFGTSSSNVTGNSDNLIEYCNIDGNRSGIASAGTSANPNRGNVISFCTITNWGYAGVWWLSGTIDLTVTDCTISGNGHSGNTIVSGLILAPTTDYSTLRVERNKVVNMAANSTSSSLAVRGIYISGSPGTGSVININNNFVALTANYQNANVVNGISTIGTSEAHVMNINYNTVLIGGTHTGGTAGNLVSCGIIKQSTAPGVVYTQRNNICINNRTGGTSGVIHAGSAINATNGILDIDYNCYFATGSSDGLNSYPATWNLVGTESASVYKSMAYPQEQNVRFKNVSFVSNSDLHLDGSSIGDVDLSARPIASLTTDIDGDTRNSDFPYKGADERTAFTLSTLNLAINFEACTSTDAITVELHNSTSPYELVESNTGLGGLGTPQAINFAKAVDGTSYYIAVKHRNSIQTWSKTGGEMFSGGVLNYDFTTSASQAYGNNQVLVGSDYSLYTGDVQQDNIVDGSDGALIDNDASNFVTGYVVTDLNCDSIVDGSDALYADNNAANFIAALLP
;
A
#
# COMPACT_ATOMS: atom_id res chain seq x y z
N MET A 1 44.39 49.47 -85.66
CA MET A 1 43.16 50.28 -85.63
C MET A 1 42.54 50.15 -84.24
N LYS A 2 42.54 51.24 -83.44
CA LYS A 2 41.75 51.55 -82.21
C LYS A 2 41.83 50.57 -81.01
N LEU A 3 42.41 50.99 -79.87
CA LEU A 3 41.78 51.68 -78.70
C LEU A 3 40.70 50.83 -78.00
N LEU A 4 40.93 50.34 -76.76
CA LEU A 4 40.68 51.02 -75.46
C LEU A 4 39.19 51.00 -75.04
N LYS A 5 38.84 50.22 -74.00
CA LYS A 5 38.35 50.73 -72.70
C LYS A 5 37.91 49.60 -71.74
N LEU A 6 38.67 49.56 -70.64
CA LEU A 6 38.30 49.15 -69.29
C LEU A 6 36.98 49.82 -68.84
N LEU A 7 36.04 49.06 -68.29
CA LEU A 7 35.12 49.58 -67.27
C LEU A 7 35.07 48.61 -66.09
N LEU A 8 35.60 49.10 -64.98
CA LEU A 8 35.62 48.52 -63.66
C LEU A 8 34.19 48.55 -63.09
N LEU A 9 33.63 47.41 -62.71
CA LEU A 9 32.44 47.37 -61.84
C LEU A 9 32.86 46.73 -60.52
N THR A 10 33.23 47.58 -59.56
CA THR A 10 33.46 47.21 -58.17
C THR A 10 32.13 46.83 -57.53
N SER A 11 31.82 45.54 -57.48
CA SER A 11 30.85 45.01 -56.52
C SER A 11 31.55 44.88 -55.17
N ILE A 12 31.31 45.85 -54.29
CA ILE A 12 31.67 45.81 -52.88
C ILE A 12 30.91 44.63 -52.28
N PHE A 13 31.59 43.49 -52.09
CA PHE A 13 31.12 42.42 -51.23
C PHE A 13 31.40 42.89 -49.80
N SER A 14 30.41 43.52 -49.17
CA SER A 14 30.44 43.74 -47.72
C SER A 14 30.27 42.37 -47.06
N VAL A 15 31.38 41.68 -46.80
CA VAL A 15 31.41 40.61 -45.82
C VAL A 15 31.19 41.29 -44.48
N SER A 16 29.95 41.35 -44.03
CA SER A 16 29.63 41.54 -42.63
C SER A 16 30.14 40.29 -41.92
N VAL A 17 31.41 40.33 -41.49
CA VAL A 17 31.84 39.51 -40.36
C VAL A 17 31.06 40.09 -39.19
N SER A 18 29.84 39.60 -38.96
CA SER A 18 29.28 39.61 -37.62
C SER A 18 30.30 38.80 -36.81
N THR A 19 31.11 39.49 -36.02
CA THR A 19 31.68 38.89 -34.81
C THR A 19 30.49 38.30 -34.08
N VAL A 20 30.29 36.99 -34.24
CA VAL A 20 29.39 36.22 -33.39
C VAL A 20 30.05 36.34 -32.03
N TYR A 21 29.58 37.29 -31.21
CA TYR A 21 29.76 37.18 -29.78
C TYR A 21 29.30 35.75 -29.44
N SER A 22 30.15 34.96 -28.77
CA SER A 22 29.67 33.71 -28.19
C SER A 22 28.42 34.06 -27.41
N GLN A 23 27.26 33.57 -27.84
CA GLN A 23 26.08 33.72 -27.00
C GLN A 23 26.41 32.97 -25.73
N ASN A 24 26.54 33.70 -24.62
CA ASN A 24 26.73 33.08 -23.35
C ASN A 24 25.38 32.47 -22.99
N PHE A 25 25.30 31.14 -23.03
CA PHE A 25 24.04 30.42 -22.89
C PHE A 25 23.67 30.19 -21.42
N VAL A 26 24.58 30.47 -20.49
CA VAL A 26 24.32 30.39 -19.05
C VAL A 26 24.90 31.58 -18.28
N GLU A 27 24.27 31.91 -17.17
CA GLU A 27 24.75 32.90 -16.20
C GLU A 27 25.10 32.23 -14.88
N LEU A 28 26.23 32.61 -14.31
CA LEU A 28 26.55 32.32 -12.92
C LEU A 28 26.12 33.53 -12.07
N GLN A 29 25.34 33.26 -11.04
CA GLN A 29 24.84 34.22 -10.06
C GLN A 29 25.23 33.79 -8.64
N ASP A 30 25.21 34.73 -7.70
CA ASP A 30 25.23 34.40 -6.28
C ASP A 30 23.87 33.83 -5.82
N GLY A 31 23.81 33.35 -4.58
CA GLY A 31 22.60 32.82 -3.98
C GLY A 31 21.43 33.79 -3.87
N GLY A 32 21.69 35.10 -3.99
CA GLY A 32 20.68 36.15 -4.02
C GLY A 32 20.17 36.46 -5.43
N GLY A 33 20.70 35.80 -6.46
CA GLY A 33 20.39 36.07 -7.87
C GLY A 33 21.18 37.23 -8.49
N THR A 34 22.23 37.71 -7.82
CA THR A 34 23.08 38.76 -8.40
C THR A 34 24.02 38.15 -9.43
N PHE A 35 24.03 38.70 -10.65
CA PHE A 35 24.94 38.30 -11.72
C PHE A 35 26.42 38.37 -11.32
N ILE A 36 27.18 37.31 -11.63
CA ILE A 36 28.63 37.21 -11.43
C ILE A 36 29.36 37.18 -12.78
N SER A 37 28.98 36.25 -13.66
CA SER A 37 29.66 36.03 -14.95
C SER A 37 28.78 35.24 -15.92
N SER A 38 29.08 35.27 -17.22
CA SER A 38 28.38 34.47 -18.23
C SER A 38 29.33 33.45 -18.86
N HIS A 39 28.79 32.29 -19.25
CA HIS A 39 29.56 31.17 -19.82
C HIS A 39 28.82 30.54 -21.01
N ALA A 40 29.53 29.76 -21.83
CA ALA A 40 28.90 29.04 -22.94
C ALA A 40 28.26 27.72 -22.48
N THR A 41 28.71 27.17 -21.35
CA THR A 41 28.29 25.86 -20.84
C THR A 41 28.06 25.89 -19.33
N VAL A 42 27.19 24.98 -18.86
CA VAL A 42 26.99 24.68 -17.43
C VAL A 42 28.31 24.20 -16.81
N GLN A 43 29.11 23.39 -17.52
CA GLN A 43 30.42 22.94 -17.02
C GLN A 43 31.37 24.12 -16.76
N GLU A 44 31.45 25.09 -17.67
CA GLU A 44 32.28 26.29 -17.50
C GLU A 44 31.79 27.15 -16.32
N ALA A 45 30.47 27.36 -16.20
CA ALA A 45 29.89 28.10 -15.07
C ALA A 45 30.18 27.40 -13.73
N TYR A 46 30.07 26.07 -13.67
CA TYR A 46 30.40 25.30 -12.48
C TYR A 46 31.90 25.40 -12.12
N ASN A 47 32.78 25.38 -13.13
CA ASN A 47 34.22 25.52 -12.92
C ASN A 47 34.61 26.92 -12.43
N ALA A 48 33.82 27.95 -12.76
CA ALA A 48 34.04 29.32 -12.29
C ALA A 48 33.69 29.54 -10.80
N ILE A 49 32.88 28.67 -10.19
CA ILE A 49 32.59 28.71 -8.76
C ILE A 49 33.86 28.35 -7.96
N PRO A 50 34.22 29.10 -6.89
CA PRO A 50 35.40 28.81 -6.07
C PRO A 50 35.46 27.36 -5.55
N SER A 51 36.67 26.82 -5.39
CA SER A 51 36.88 25.47 -4.83
C SER A 51 36.42 25.32 -3.37
N THR A 52 36.33 26.45 -2.67
CA THR A 52 35.72 26.55 -1.34
C THR A 52 34.60 27.55 -1.42
N ILE A 53 33.37 27.10 -1.25
CA ILE A 53 32.18 27.95 -1.28
C ILE A 53 31.84 28.43 0.14
N THR A 54 31.49 29.71 0.25
CA THR A 54 31.08 30.36 1.51
C THR A 54 29.68 30.97 1.43
N GLN A 55 29.00 30.73 0.31
CA GLN A 55 27.67 31.18 -0.04
C GLN A 55 27.08 30.20 -1.06
N SER A 56 25.77 30.28 -1.30
CA SER A 56 25.14 29.57 -2.41
C SER A 56 25.41 30.26 -3.76
N TYR A 57 25.23 29.49 -4.83
CA TYR A 57 25.37 29.94 -6.22
C TYR A 57 24.22 29.39 -7.07
N ILE A 58 23.88 30.13 -8.13
CA ILE A 58 22.88 29.73 -9.11
C ILE A 58 23.55 29.73 -10.48
N ILE A 59 23.47 28.62 -11.19
CA ILE A 59 23.77 28.51 -12.62
C ILE A 59 22.43 28.57 -13.34
N GLU A 60 22.13 29.72 -13.91
CA GLU A 60 20.91 29.98 -14.66
C GLU A 60 21.10 29.66 -16.14
N ILE A 61 20.25 28.77 -16.64
CA ILE A 61 20.23 28.36 -18.05
C ILE A 61 19.31 29.32 -18.80
N LEU A 62 19.87 30.02 -19.78
CA LEU A 62 19.13 30.99 -20.60
C LEU A 62 18.52 30.31 -21.83
N ALA A 63 17.47 30.91 -22.40
CA ALA A 63 17.09 30.63 -23.78
C ALA A 63 18.20 31.14 -24.73
N ALA A 64 18.69 30.45 -25.77
CA ALA A 64 18.32 29.17 -26.37
C ALA A 64 19.39 28.09 -26.10
N TYR A 65 19.48 27.60 -24.86
CA TYR A 65 20.43 26.57 -24.47
C TYR A 65 19.96 25.16 -24.90
N THR A 66 20.84 24.41 -25.59
CA THR A 66 20.56 23.05 -26.11
C THR A 66 21.53 21.97 -25.61
N GLY A 67 22.53 22.35 -24.82
CA GLY A 67 23.61 21.47 -24.37
C GLY A 67 24.63 21.10 -25.44
N SER A 68 24.55 21.65 -26.67
CA SER A 68 25.44 21.27 -27.78
C SER A 68 26.91 21.62 -27.56
N GLY A 69 27.20 22.59 -26.68
CA GLY A 69 28.56 22.99 -26.31
C GLY A 69 29.17 22.17 -25.18
N GLU A 70 28.38 21.33 -24.52
CA GLU A 70 28.82 20.56 -23.36
C GLU A 70 29.77 19.41 -23.75
N VAL A 71 30.68 19.11 -22.84
CA VAL A 71 31.44 17.86 -22.84
C VAL A 71 30.76 16.94 -21.84
N PHE A 72 30.29 15.78 -22.31
CA PHE A 72 29.59 14.83 -21.45
C PHE A 72 30.54 13.76 -20.87
N PRO A 73 30.40 13.40 -19.58
CA PRO A 73 29.44 13.97 -18.64
C PRO A 73 29.84 15.38 -18.19
N ILE A 74 28.83 16.24 -17.95
CA ILE A 74 28.99 17.46 -17.16
C ILE A 74 29.35 17.01 -15.74
N ASN A 75 30.59 17.21 -15.35
CA ASN A 75 31.14 16.74 -14.08
C ASN A 75 31.01 17.84 -13.02
N LEU A 76 30.10 17.62 -12.09
CA LEU A 76 29.89 18.43 -10.90
C LEU A 76 30.74 17.84 -9.77
N SER A 77 32.03 18.17 -9.79
CA SER A 77 33.02 17.67 -8.83
C SER A 77 32.93 18.38 -7.47
N LEU A 78 33.35 17.70 -6.40
CA LEU A 78 33.46 18.24 -5.03
C LEU A 78 33.96 19.70 -4.98
N LYS A 79 33.22 20.53 -4.23
CA LYS A 79 33.68 21.82 -3.70
C LYS A 79 33.57 21.80 -2.18
N THR A 80 34.56 22.34 -1.49
CA THR A 80 34.54 22.37 -0.01
C THR A 80 33.60 23.47 0.49
N GLY A 81 32.99 23.28 1.67
CA GLY A 81 32.11 24.28 2.29
C GLY A 81 30.62 24.17 1.94
N HIS A 82 30.21 23.11 1.24
CA HIS A 82 28.80 22.77 1.04
C HIS A 82 28.06 22.60 2.37
N SER A 83 26.82 23.08 2.38
CA SER A 83 25.87 22.93 3.48
C SER A 83 24.48 23.24 2.95
N SER A 84 23.45 23.07 3.79
CA SER A 84 22.08 23.50 3.47
C SER A 84 21.96 25.00 3.18
N ALA A 85 22.94 25.83 3.57
CA ALA A 85 23.00 27.26 3.24
C ALA A 85 23.88 27.57 2.00
N ASN A 86 24.84 26.69 1.67
CA ASN A 86 25.79 26.86 0.59
C ASN A 86 25.54 25.81 -0.51
N THR A 87 24.41 25.96 -1.20
CA THR A 87 24.00 25.08 -2.29
C THR A 87 24.53 25.58 -3.64
N ILE A 88 24.59 24.70 -4.63
CA ILE A 88 24.73 25.10 -6.03
C ILE A 88 23.47 24.66 -6.76
N THR A 89 22.72 25.61 -7.31
CA THR A 89 21.47 25.36 -8.02
C THR A 89 21.67 25.52 -9.51
N ILE A 90 21.26 24.52 -10.29
CA ILE A 90 21.18 24.58 -11.76
C ILE A 90 19.70 24.59 -12.13
N ARG A 91 19.27 25.62 -12.86
CA ARG A 91 17.85 25.79 -13.26
C ARG A 91 17.70 26.65 -14.51
N PRO A 92 16.55 26.60 -15.20
CA PRO A 92 16.19 27.61 -16.18
C PRO A 92 15.98 29.00 -15.55
N ASP A 93 16.33 30.06 -16.29
CA ASP A 93 16.07 31.45 -15.91
C ASP A 93 14.55 31.76 -15.87
N ALA A 94 14.18 32.71 -15.03
CA ALA A 94 12.80 33.05 -14.76
C ALA A 94 12.06 33.50 -16.03
N GLY A 95 10.99 32.78 -16.38
CA GLY A 95 10.16 33.08 -17.54
C GLY A 95 10.66 32.48 -18.86
N ASN A 96 11.81 31.82 -18.87
CA ASN A 96 12.24 30.99 -20.00
C ASN A 96 11.71 29.56 -19.83
N SER A 97 11.47 28.83 -20.92
CA SER A 97 10.98 27.46 -20.84
C SER A 97 11.44 26.63 -22.02
N GLY A 98 11.60 25.31 -21.81
CA GLY A 98 11.98 24.36 -22.85
C GLY A 98 13.49 24.24 -23.07
N GLU A 99 14.29 24.61 -22.08
CA GLU A 99 15.73 24.42 -22.05
C GLU A 99 16.08 22.93 -22.06
N ILE A 100 17.19 22.60 -22.74
CA ILE A 100 17.59 21.21 -22.96
C ILE A 100 19.07 21.03 -22.66
N ILE A 101 19.42 20.02 -21.85
CA ILE A 101 20.75 19.43 -21.75
C ILE A 101 20.69 18.05 -22.40
N SER A 102 21.12 17.93 -23.67
CA SER A 102 20.99 16.68 -24.42
C SER A 102 22.23 16.33 -25.23
N GLY A 103 22.59 15.05 -25.23
CA GLY A 103 23.67 14.51 -26.07
C GLY A 103 23.75 12.99 -26.03
N GLY A 104 24.62 12.41 -26.87
CA GLY A 104 24.88 10.98 -26.88
C GLY A 104 26.15 10.66 -26.10
N SER A 105 26.02 10.07 -24.91
CA SER A 105 27.14 9.69 -24.06
C SER A 105 27.05 8.24 -23.59
N THR A 106 28.17 7.54 -23.58
CA THR A 106 28.27 6.18 -23.02
C THR A 106 28.67 6.14 -21.54
N THR A 107 28.80 7.31 -20.92
CA THR A 107 29.33 7.52 -19.55
C THR A 107 28.56 8.60 -18.79
N GLY A 108 27.27 8.82 -19.09
CA GLY A 108 26.45 9.82 -18.40
C GLY A 108 26.33 11.17 -19.12
N ILE A 109 25.26 11.93 -18.81
CA ILE A 109 25.09 13.33 -19.25
C ILE A 109 25.48 14.29 -18.13
N ILE A 110 25.02 14.03 -16.90
CA ILE A 110 25.43 14.78 -15.71
C ILE A 110 25.99 13.78 -14.69
N GLU A 111 27.16 14.08 -14.13
CA GLU A 111 27.75 13.34 -13.04
C GLU A 111 27.92 14.27 -11.83
N ILE A 112 27.22 13.98 -10.73
CA ILE A 112 27.44 14.58 -9.42
C ILE A 112 28.49 13.71 -8.72
N ASN A 113 29.71 14.23 -8.65
CA ASN A 113 30.91 13.45 -8.31
C ASN A 113 31.51 13.95 -6.98
N ASP A 114 31.10 13.30 -5.90
CA ASP A 114 31.45 13.68 -4.50
C ASP A 114 31.04 15.11 -4.14
N ALA A 115 30.21 15.76 -4.98
CA ALA A 115 29.62 17.05 -4.68
C ALA A 115 28.33 16.85 -3.88
N ASP A 116 28.19 17.67 -2.83
CA ASP A 116 27.02 17.65 -1.96
C ASP A 116 26.14 18.88 -2.21
N TYR A 117 24.87 18.82 -1.80
CA TYR A 117 23.96 19.98 -1.86
C TYR A 117 23.83 20.61 -3.26
N ILE A 118 23.91 19.78 -4.30
CA ILE A 118 23.58 20.17 -5.66
C ILE A 118 22.07 20.13 -5.83
N ILE A 119 21.50 21.17 -6.40
CA ILE A 119 20.07 21.23 -6.70
C ILE A 119 19.93 21.38 -8.21
N ILE A 120 19.30 20.42 -8.87
CA ILE A 120 18.83 20.57 -10.25
C ILE A 120 17.32 20.77 -10.17
N ASP A 121 16.88 22.00 -10.41
CA ASP A 121 15.47 22.38 -10.39
C ASP A 121 15.03 22.72 -11.80
N GLY A 122 14.18 21.88 -12.37
CA GLY A 122 13.75 22.06 -13.75
C GLY A 122 12.72 23.16 -13.94
N ARG A 123 12.28 23.86 -12.89
CA ARG A 123 11.33 24.97 -13.00
C ARG A 123 12.02 26.28 -13.37
N PRO A 124 11.46 27.07 -14.29
CA PRO A 124 11.91 28.43 -14.57
C PRO A 124 11.91 29.31 -13.32
N GLY A 125 13.08 29.86 -12.98
CA GLY A 125 13.31 30.63 -11.76
C GLY A 125 13.10 29.85 -10.45
N GLY A 126 12.92 28.53 -10.50
CA GLY A 126 12.62 27.68 -9.34
C GLY A 126 11.19 27.83 -8.80
N THR A 127 10.25 28.32 -9.60
CA THR A 127 8.87 28.61 -9.16
C THR A 127 7.81 27.80 -9.93
N GLY A 128 6.64 27.59 -9.32
CA GLY A 128 5.56 26.79 -9.92
C GLY A 128 5.66 25.28 -9.61
N SER A 129 4.88 24.48 -10.33
CA SER A 129 4.68 23.04 -10.07
C SER A 129 4.80 22.17 -11.32
N THR A 130 5.34 22.70 -12.43
CA THR A 130 5.45 21.99 -13.70
C THR A 130 6.91 21.67 -13.99
N ALA A 131 7.18 20.42 -14.36
CA ALA A 131 8.50 20.01 -14.82
C ALA A 131 8.79 20.55 -16.22
N ASP A 132 9.94 21.18 -16.42
CA ASP A 132 10.28 21.84 -17.70
C ASP A 132 11.64 21.42 -18.26
N LEU A 133 12.76 21.73 -17.57
CA LEU A 133 14.12 21.39 -18.02
C LEU A 133 14.23 19.94 -18.48
N LEU A 134 14.64 19.74 -19.73
CA LEU A 134 14.88 18.42 -20.31
C LEU A 134 16.34 18.02 -20.20
N ILE A 135 16.62 16.89 -19.56
CA ILE A 135 17.94 16.26 -19.51
C ILE A 135 17.85 14.92 -20.24
N ARG A 136 18.61 14.75 -21.33
CA ARG A 136 18.45 13.59 -22.21
C ARG A 136 19.78 12.96 -22.63
N ASN A 137 19.90 11.65 -22.41
CA ASN A 137 20.93 10.85 -23.07
C ASN A 137 20.37 10.18 -24.34
N THR A 138 20.87 10.57 -25.51
CA THR A 138 20.47 10.01 -26.80
C THR A 138 21.30 8.79 -27.21
N SER A 139 22.26 8.35 -26.39
CA SER A 139 23.04 7.15 -26.69
C SER A 139 22.16 5.90 -26.65
N THR A 140 22.24 5.07 -27.68
CA THR A 140 21.50 3.80 -27.80
C THR A 140 22.33 2.58 -27.42
N THR A 141 23.62 2.78 -27.10
CA THR A 141 24.58 1.71 -26.81
C THR A 141 25.37 2.05 -25.55
N GLY A 142 26.10 1.10 -24.96
CA GLY A 142 26.88 1.30 -23.74
C GLY A 142 26.11 0.93 -22.47
N THR A 143 26.83 0.40 -21.48
CA THR A 143 26.26 -0.02 -20.18
C THR A 143 26.21 1.14 -19.18
N GLY A 144 27.06 2.16 -19.38
CA GLY A 144 27.12 3.41 -18.60
C GLY A 144 26.38 4.58 -19.25
N SER A 145 25.49 4.32 -20.21
CA SER A 145 24.71 5.36 -20.89
C SER A 145 23.56 5.86 -20.02
N ASN A 146 23.90 6.27 -18.80
CA ASN A 146 22.95 6.84 -17.87
C ASN A 146 22.66 8.29 -18.22
N THR A 147 21.60 8.87 -17.64
CA THR A 147 21.30 10.29 -17.85
C THR A 147 21.92 11.13 -16.72
N ILE A 148 21.62 10.82 -15.46
CA ILE A 148 22.19 11.49 -14.28
C ILE A 148 22.83 10.46 -13.36
N GLU A 149 24.05 10.73 -12.91
CA GLU A 149 24.83 9.85 -12.04
C GLU A 149 25.22 10.56 -10.74
N PHE A 150 25.09 9.87 -9.62
CA PHE A 150 25.64 10.26 -8.33
C PHE A 150 26.77 9.29 -7.99
N ASN A 151 27.99 9.78 -7.90
CA ASN A 151 29.18 8.95 -7.69
C ASN A 151 30.07 9.51 -6.57
N ASN A 152 30.91 8.61 -6.04
CA ASN A 152 32.03 8.94 -5.14
C ASN A 152 31.68 9.61 -3.81
N GLY A 153 30.41 9.65 -3.42
CA GLY A 153 30.00 10.22 -2.12
C GLY A 153 28.97 11.32 -2.20
N ALA A 154 28.43 11.61 -3.39
CA ALA A 154 27.46 12.68 -3.58
C ALA A 154 26.25 12.55 -2.65
N ALA A 155 26.04 13.56 -1.81
CA ALA A 155 25.02 13.53 -0.77
C ALA A 155 24.19 14.82 -0.68
N ASN A 156 23.02 14.71 -0.03
CA ASN A 156 22.13 15.86 0.25
C ASN A 156 21.72 16.66 -1.00
N SER A 157 21.78 16.04 -2.18
CA SER A 157 21.48 16.69 -3.45
C SER A 157 20.03 16.42 -3.87
N ILE A 158 19.45 17.35 -4.62
CA ILE A 158 18.03 17.33 -5.00
C ILE A 158 17.89 17.44 -6.51
N ILE A 159 17.15 16.52 -7.11
CA ILE A 159 16.70 16.61 -8.50
C ILE A 159 15.18 16.76 -8.46
N ARG A 160 14.67 17.87 -8.97
CA ARG A 160 13.24 18.16 -8.91
C ARG A 160 12.69 18.76 -10.19
N TYR A 161 11.43 18.47 -10.48
CA TYR A 161 10.70 19.07 -11.60
C TYR A 161 11.46 19.00 -12.94
N CYS A 162 12.21 17.93 -13.17
CA CYS A 162 12.95 17.72 -14.41
C CYS A 162 12.23 16.72 -15.31
N ASN A 163 12.34 16.93 -16.63
CA ASN A 163 12.05 15.92 -17.63
C ASN A 163 13.35 15.17 -17.94
N ILE A 164 13.45 13.88 -17.60
CA ILE A 164 14.69 13.09 -17.70
C ILE A 164 14.43 11.91 -18.63
N SER A 165 15.29 11.70 -19.64
CA SER A 165 15.08 10.58 -20.57
C SER A 165 16.35 9.97 -21.14
N GLY A 166 16.25 8.70 -21.56
CA GLY A 166 17.38 7.91 -22.05
C GLY A 166 17.00 6.97 -23.19
N ALA A 167 17.87 6.85 -24.19
CA ALA A 167 17.59 6.11 -25.43
C ALA A 167 18.17 4.68 -25.48
N ALA A 168 18.96 4.25 -24.49
CA ALA A 168 19.63 2.95 -24.53
C ALA A 168 18.66 1.81 -24.17
N VAL A 169 18.26 1.04 -25.18
CA VAL A 169 17.29 -0.05 -25.05
C VAL A 169 17.94 -1.37 -25.47
N GLY A 170 18.41 -2.18 -24.51
CA GLY A 170 18.82 -3.57 -24.76
C GLY A 170 20.22 -3.99 -24.32
N THR A 171 21.07 -3.07 -23.85
CA THR A 171 22.33 -3.41 -23.17
C THR A 171 22.12 -3.57 -21.67
N ALA A 172 22.89 -4.43 -21.00
CA ALA A 172 22.81 -4.56 -19.55
C ALA A 172 23.48 -3.36 -18.88
N GLY A 173 22.69 -2.42 -18.33
CA GLY A 173 23.26 -1.37 -17.48
C GLY A 173 22.57 -0.01 -17.46
N PRO A 174 22.16 0.58 -18.59
CA PRO A 174 21.86 2.01 -18.61
C PRO A 174 20.58 2.32 -17.81
N ARG A 175 20.61 3.45 -17.09
CA ARG A 175 19.53 3.95 -16.22
C ARG A 175 19.27 5.42 -16.49
N ASN A 176 18.06 5.93 -16.27
CA ASN A 176 17.90 7.38 -16.31
C ASN A 176 18.64 8.05 -15.16
N ILE A 177 18.45 7.56 -13.93
CA ILE A 177 19.18 8.07 -12.76
C ILE A 177 19.85 6.90 -12.05
N ILE A 178 21.08 7.10 -11.60
CA ILE A 178 21.79 6.11 -10.78
C ILE A 178 22.46 6.75 -9.57
N PHE A 179 22.21 6.19 -8.39
CA PHE A 179 23.12 6.28 -7.25
C PHE A 179 24.19 5.21 -7.43
N GLY A 180 25.34 5.59 -7.96
CA GLY A 180 26.42 4.68 -8.34
C GLY A 180 27.24 4.22 -7.14
N THR A 181 28.52 3.97 -7.38
CA THR A 181 29.45 3.49 -6.36
C THR A 181 30.22 4.64 -5.72
N SER A 182 30.81 4.37 -4.55
CA SER A 182 31.80 5.24 -3.93
C SER A 182 33.05 4.43 -3.60
N SER A 183 34.22 4.95 -3.98
CA SER A 183 35.51 4.29 -3.76
C SER A 183 36.22 4.75 -2.47
N SER A 184 36.10 6.02 -2.12
CA SER A 184 36.79 6.65 -0.98
C SER A 184 35.87 7.22 0.10
N ASN A 185 34.65 7.59 -0.24
CA ASN A 185 33.71 8.19 0.70
C ASN A 185 32.81 7.11 1.33
N VAL A 186 33.02 6.84 2.61
CA VAL A 186 32.36 5.75 3.36
C VAL A 186 30.85 5.94 3.55
N THR A 187 30.35 7.15 3.34
CA THR A 187 28.91 7.42 3.42
C THR A 187 28.16 6.92 2.19
N GLY A 188 28.85 6.53 1.11
CA GLY A 188 28.21 6.25 -0.17
C GLY A 188 27.49 7.48 -0.75
N ASN A 189 26.68 7.29 -1.78
CA ASN A 189 25.84 8.36 -2.34
C ASN A 189 24.52 8.39 -1.58
N SER A 190 24.34 9.38 -0.69
CA SER A 190 23.36 9.28 0.40
C SER A 190 22.53 10.53 0.64
N ASP A 191 21.35 10.33 1.22
CA ASP A 191 20.43 11.42 1.60
C ASP A 191 20.04 12.33 0.42
N ASN A 192 20.01 11.78 -0.80
CA ASN A 192 19.58 12.50 -2.00
C ASN A 192 18.07 12.37 -2.22
N LEU A 193 17.46 13.39 -2.81
CA LEU A 193 16.04 13.45 -3.11
C LEU A 193 15.78 13.58 -4.61
N ILE A 194 14.99 12.68 -5.16
CA ILE A 194 14.40 12.80 -6.50
C ILE A 194 12.90 13.03 -6.33
N GLU A 195 12.40 14.20 -6.72
CA GLU A 195 11.00 14.57 -6.51
C GLU A 195 10.33 15.22 -7.73
N TYR A 196 9.04 14.99 -7.95
CA TYR A 196 8.25 15.67 -9.00
C TYR A 196 8.85 15.59 -10.42
N CYS A 197 9.63 14.55 -10.72
CA CYS A 197 10.28 14.39 -12.01
C CYS A 197 9.48 13.48 -12.95
N ASN A 198 9.57 13.75 -14.25
CA ASN A 198 9.10 12.87 -15.31
C ASN A 198 10.31 12.10 -15.87
N ILE A 199 10.35 10.78 -15.65
CA ILE A 199 11.50 9.94 -15.98
C ILE A 199 11.07 8.91 -17.03
N ASP A 200 11.63 9.02 -18.23
CA ASP A 200 11.13 8.31 -19.40
C ASP A 200 12.20 7.48 -20.13
N GLY A 201 11.88 6.23 -20.44
CA GLY A 201 12.71 5.37 -21.29
C GLY A 201 13.81 4.61 -20.55
N ASN A 202 14.90 4.32 -21.27
CA ASN A 202 16.07 3.54 -20.82
C ASN A 202 15.76 2.09 -20.38
N ARG A 203 16.76 1.29 -20.03
CA ARG A 203 16.53 -0.07 -19.52
C ARG A 203 15.86 -0.04 -18.15
N SER A 204 16.32 0.83 -17.26
CA SER A 204 15.70 1.08 -15.96
C SER A 204 15.49 2.58 -15.71
N GLY A 205 14.45 2.93 -14.95
CA GLY A 205 14.20 4.32 -14.56
C GLY A 205 15.27 4.83 -13.59
N ILE A 206 15.16 4.44 -12.32
CA ILE A 206 16.11 4.83 -11.28
C ILE A 206 16.77 3.58 -10.71
N ALA A 207 18.08 3.63 -10.45
CA ALA A 207 18.77 2.55 -9.77
C ALA A 207 19.69 3.04 -8.64
N SER A 208 19.99 2.14 -7.72
CA SER A 208 21.02 2.34 -6.69
C SER A 208 21.93 1.14 -6.59
N ALA A 209 23.24 1.36 -6.64
CA ALA A 209 24.30 0.37 -6.70
C ALA A 209 25.53 0.81 -5.90
N GLY A 210 25.40 0.94 -4.58
CA GLY A 210 26.54 1.16 -3.69
C GLY A 210 27.38 -0.11 -3.49
N THR A 211 28.32 -0.07 -2.55
CA THR A 211 29.17 -1.22 -2.22
C THR A 211 28.91 -1.67 -0.79
N SER A 212 29.37 -2.87 -0.41
CA SER A 212 29.27 -3.32 0.99
C SER A 212 30.08 -2.45 1.95
N ALA A 213 31.19 -1.85 1.50
CA ALA A 213 32.02 -0.97 2.32
C ALA A 213 31.43 0.44 2.42
N ASN A 214 30.88 0.94 1.31
CA ASN A 214 30.35 2.28 1.15
C ASN A 214 28.92 2.18 0.57
N PRO A 215 27.92 1.86 1.39
CA PRO A 215 26.56 1.67 0.91
C PRO A 215 25.88 3.02 0.63
N ASN A 216 25.03 3.08 -0.39
CA ASN A 216 24.16 4.24 -0.62
C ASN A 216 23.02 4.21 0.40
N ARG A 217 22.79 5.29 1.13
CA ARG A 217 21.84 5.33 2.26
C ARG A 217 20.82 6.45 2.12
N GLY A 218 19.60 6.23 2.60
CA GLY A 218 18.68 7.34 2.90
C GLY A 218 18.14 8.09 1.69
N ASN A 219 18.38 7.60 0.48
CA ASN A 219 17.87 8.25 -0.73
C ASN A 219 16.35 8.11 -0.82
N VAL A 220 15.69 9.15 -1.31
CA VAL A 220 14.22 9.23 -1.42
C VAL A 220 13.82 9.50 -2.86
N ILE A 221 12.88 8.71 -3.35
CA ILE A 221 12.20 8.91 -4.63
C ILE A 221 10.74 9.19 -4.32
N SER A 222 10.25 10.39 -4.64
CA SER A 222 8.89 10.80 -4.29
C SER A 222 8.18 11.53 -5.43
N PHE A 223 6.85 11.40 -5.55
CA PHE A 223 6.04 12.18 -6.51
C PHE A 223 6.51 12.11 -7.97
N CYS A 224 7.25 11.06 -8.35
CA CYS A 224 7.81 10.93 -9.70
C CYS A 224 6.89 10.10 -10.59
N THR A 225 6.89 10.44 -11.88
CA THR A 225 6.31 9.60 -12.93
C THR A 225 7.45 8.88 -13.66
N ILE A 226 7.46 7.54 -13.59
CA ILE A 226 8.53 6.70 -14.17
C ILE A 226 7.95 5.79 -15.25
N THR A 227 8.22 6.12 -16.51
CA THR A 227 7.57 5.57 -17.70
C THR A 227 8.54 4.90 -18.67
N ASN A 228 8.01 4.04 -19.55
CA ASN A 228 8.68 3.53 -20.75
C ASN A 228 10.03 2.81 -20.54
N TRP A 229 10.31 2.32 -19.34
CA TRP A 229 11.42 1.41 -19.06
C TRP A 229 11.06 -0.03 -19.44
N GLY A 230 12.05 -0.93 -19.44
CA GLY A 230 11.76 -2.34 -19.78
C GLY A 230 12.42 -3.42 -18.98
N TYR A 231 13.26 -3.11 -17.99
CA TYR A 231 13.72 -4.05 -16.97
C TYR A 231 13.09 -3.72 -15.61
N ALA A 232 13.33 -2.51 -15.09
CA ALA A 232 12.71 -2.06 -13.85
C ALA A 232 12.43 -0.55 -13.81
N GLY A 233 11.33 -0.15 -13.17
CA GLY A 233 11.06 1.26 -12.88
C GLY A 233 12.05 1.79 -11.85
N VAL A 234 12.12 1.11 -10.70
CA VAL A 234 13.15 1.31 -9.67
C VAL A 234 13.92 0.02 -9.43
N TRP A 235 15.24 0.10 -9.45
CA TRP A 235 16.13 -1.04 -9.22
C TRP A 235 17.16 -0.77 -8.14
N TRP A 236 16.94 -1.38 -6.98
CA TRP A 236 17.86 -1.36 -5.86
C TRP A 236 18.68 -2.66 -5.86
N LEU A 237 20.01 -2.52 -5.99
CA LEU A 237 21.01 -3.59 -5.85
C LEU A 237 21.64 -3.67 -4.44
N SER A 238 22.38 -4.74 -4.15
CA SER A 238 23.16 -4.86 -2.91
C SER A 238 24.03 -3.62 -2.62
N GLY A 239 24.25 -3.28 -1.35
CA GLY A 239 25.02 -2.10 -0.97
C GLY A 239 24.21 -0.81 -1.05
N THR A 240 22.90 -0.90 -0.91
CA THR A 240 22.01 0.25 -0.69
C THR A 240 21.17 -0.07 0.53
N ILE A 241 20.84 0.96 1.32
CA ILE A 241 20.13 0.86 2.60
C ILE A 241 19.21 2.06 2.80
N ASP A 242 18.17 1.89 3.60
CA ASP A 242 17.28 2.99 4.01
C ASP A 242 16.62 3.75 2.84
N LEU A 243 16.30 3.06 1.74
CA LEU A 243 15.66 3.67 0.56
C LEU A 243 14.15 3.83 0.77
N THR A 244 13.62 4.98 0.35
CA THR A 244 12.18 5.24 0.30
C THR A 244 11.72 5.51 -1.13
N VAL A 245 10.68 4.82 -1.57
CA VAL A 245 9.95 5.10 -2.82
C VAL A 245 8.50 5.36 -2.46
N THR A 246 8.02 6.58 -2.68
CA THR A 246 6.68 6.96 -2.24
C THR A 246 5.94 7.86 -3.23
N ASP A 247 4.62 7.79 -3.28
CA ASP A 247 3.78 8.69 -4.10
C ASP A 247 4.16 8.70 -5.60
N CYS A 248 4.79 7.64 -6.11
CA CYS A 248 5.24 7.55 -7.50
C CYS A 248 4.23 6.81 -8.37
N THR A 249 4.10 7.25 -9.63
CA THR A 249 3.43 6.48 -10.68
C THR A 249 4.48 5.78 -11.54
N ILE A 250 4.40 4.45 -11.64
CA ILE A 250 5.40 3.61 -12.29
C ILE A 250 4.70 2.73 -13.32
N SER A 251 5.06 2.90 -14.59
CA SER A 251 4.54 2.09 -15.70
C SER A 251 5.62 1.76 -16.70
N GLY A 252 5.70 0.51 -17.14
CA GLY A 252 6.74 0.03 -18.06
C GLY A 252 6.15 -0.55 -19.34
N ASN A 253 6.78 -0.27 -20.49
CA ASN A 253 6.36 -0.87 -21.76
C ASN A 253 6.96 -2.27 -21.98
N GLY A 254 7.99 -2.63 -21.22
CA GLY A 254 8.72 -3.88 -21.39
C GLY A 254 9.55 -3.90 -22.67
N HIS A 255 10.78 -4.41 -22.61
CA HIS A 255 11.61 -4.59 -23.80
C HIS A 255 11.71 -6.06 -24.17
N SER A 256 11.72 -6.37 -25.46
CA SER A 256 11.66 -7.75 -25.99
C SER A 256 12.80 -8.66 -25.50
N GLY A 257 13.94 -8.10 -25.11
CA GLY A 257 15.10 -8.83 -24.59
C GLY A 257 15.08 -9.14 -23.08
N ASN A 258 14.17 -8.58 -22.29
CA ASN A 258 14.21 -8.72 -20.83
C ASN A 258 13.29 -9.84 -20.33
N THR A 259 13.88 -10.81 -19.62
CA THR A 259 13.15 -11.92 -18.98
C THR A 259 12.63 -11.57 -17.59
N ILE A 260 13.04 -10.43 -17.04
CA ILE A 260 12.51 -9.88 -15.80
C ILE A 260 12.03 -8.48 -16.12
N VAL A 261 10.76 -8.23 -15.81
CA VAL A 261 10.14 -6.93 -15.94
C VAL A 261 9.44 -6.65 -14.62
N SER A 262 9.85 -5.62 -13.88
CA SER A 262 9.25 -5.35 -12.57
C SER A 262 9.13 -3.88 -12.25
N GLY A 263 8.02 -3.44 -11.68
CA GLY A 263 7.86 -2.04 -11.25
C GLY A 263 8.99 -1.63 -10.33
N LEU A 264 9.19 -2.41 -9.27
CA LEU A 264 10.29 -2.27 -8.32
C LEU A 264 11.02 -3.61 -8.12
N ILE A 265 12.35 -3.58 -8.20
CA ILE A 265 13.25 -4.69 -7.83
C ILE A 265 14.11 -4.21 -6.68
N LEU A 266 13.97 -4.84 -5.51
CA LEU A 266 14.54 -4.35 -4.26
C LEU A 266 15.39 -5.44 -3.60
N ALA A 267 16.68 -5.18 -3.40
CA ALA A 267 17.64 -6.11 -2.79
C ALA A 267 18.21 -5.54 -1.47
N PRO A 268 17.42 -5.53 -0.37
CA PRO A 268 17.83 -4.97 0.92
C PRO A 268 18.78 -5.91 1.68
N THR A 269 19.91 -6.29 1.07
CA THR A 269 20.79 -7.37 1.57
C THR A 269 21.71 -6.97 2.72
N THR A 270 21.60 -5.76 3.23
CA THR A 270 22.44 -5.24 4.31
C THR A 270 21.63 -5.22 5.60
N ASP A 271 22.25 -5.63 6.70
CA ASP A 271 21.63 -5.71 8.02
C ASP A 271 21.07 -4.37 8.49
N TYR A 272 19.99 -4.43 9.27
CA TYR A 272 19.31 -3.28 9.87
C TYR A 272 18.87 -2.19 8.87
N SER A 273 18.62 -2.57 7.61
CA SER A 273 18.12 -1.65 6.59
C SER A 273 16.61 -1.44 6.70
N THR A 274 16.14 -0.21 6.52
CA THR A 274 14.70 0.08 6.45
C THR A 274 14.24 0.43 5.03
N LEU A 275 13.50 -0.46 4.38
CA LEU A 275 12.88 -0.17 3.07
C LEU A 275 11.45 0.35 3.27
N ARG A 276 11.10 1.42 2.55
CA ARG A 276 9.72 1.94 2.46
C ARG A 276 9.26 2.03 1.01
N VAL A 277 8.17 1.33 0.69
CA VAL A 277 7.44 1.40 -0.57
C VAL A 277 6.01 1.77 -0.24
N GLU A 278 5.66 3.05 -0.36
CA GLU A 278 4.43 3.59 0.21
C GLU A 278 3.65 4.45 -0.79
N ARG A 279 2.34 4.23 -0.94
CA ARG A 279 1.49 5.07 -1.81
C ARG A 279 1.91 5.14 -3.28
N ASN A 280 2.55 4.10 -3.80
CA ASN A 280 2.93 4.04 -5.21
C ASN A 280 1.83 3.40 -6.07
N LYS A 281 1.71 3.87 -7.31
CA LYS A 281 0.84 3.32 -8.35
C LYS A 281 1.71 2.60 -9.38
N VAL A 282 1.81 1.26 -9.29
CA VAL A 282 2.51 0.40 -10.26
C VAL A 282 1.49 -0.16 -11.25
N VAL A 283 1.40 0.41 -12.45
CA VAL A 283 0.29 0.17 -13.38
C VAL A 283 0.77 0.05 -14.82
N ASN A 284 -0.11 -0.38 -15.74
CA ASN A 284 0.15 -0.42 -17.18
C ASN A 284 1.47 -1.14 -17.53
N MET A 285 1.75 -2.21 -16.81
CA MET A 285 2.95 -3.02 -16.98
C MET A 285 2.86 -3.91 -18.21
N ALA A 286 3.61 -3.61 -19.27
CA ALA A 286 3.78 -4.48 -20.43
C ALA A 286 5.11 -5.24 -20.38
N ALA A 287 5.15 -6.43 -21.00
CA ALA A 287 6.33 -7.26 -21.12
C ALA A 287 6.32 -7.98 -22.47
N ASN A 288 7.30 -7.63 -23.31
CA ASN A 288 7.33 -8.02 -24.73
C ASN A 288 8.30 -9.17 -25.04
N SER A 289 8.90 -9.80 -24.01
CA SER A 289 9.80 -10.93 -24.22
C SER A 289 9.03 -12.20 -24.57
N THR A 290 9.58 -13.00 -25.48
CA THR A 290 9.06 -14.31 -25.84
C THR A 290 9.69 -15.45 -25.05
N SER A 291 10.56 -15.16 -24.08
CA SER A 291 11.22 -16.16 -23.26
C SER A 291 10.25 -16.96 -22.39
N SER A 292 10.45 -18.27 -22.29
CA SER A 292 9.73 -19.14 -21.34
C SER A 292 10.10 -18.91 -19.88
N SER A 293 11.12 -18.09 -19.60
CA SER A 293 11.51 -17.67 -18.26
C SER A 293 10.98 -16.28 -17.88
N LEU A 294 10.09 -15.69 -18.69
CA LEU A 294 9.57 -14.34 -18.42
C LEU A 294 8.90 -14.28 -17.04
N ALA A 295 9.35 -13.32 -16.23
CA ALA A 295 8.81 -13.02 -14.92
C ALA A 295 8.41 -11.55 -14.84
N VAL A 296 7.11 -11.31 -14.67
CA VAL A 296 6.54 -9.98 -14.49
C VAL A 296 6.15 -9.80 -13.02
N ARG A 297 6.59 -8.71 -12.41
CA ARG A 297 6.28 -8.43 -10.99
C ARG A 297 5.92 -6.97 -10.75
N GLY A 298 5.04 -6.68 -9.81
CA GLY A 298 4.80 -5.31 -9.39
C GLY A 298 5.94 -4.83 -8.50
N ILE A 299 5.98 -5.38 -7.29
CA ILE A 299 6.99 -5.13 -6.26
C ILE A 299 7.70 -6.45 -5.97
N TYR A 300 9.01 -6.49 -6.18
CA TYR A 300 9.81 -7.69 -6.01
C TYR A 300 10.96 -7.47 -5.02
N ILE A 301 10.90 -8.17 -3.88
CA ILE A 301 12.04 -8.28 -2.96
C ILE A 301 12.94 -9.42 -3.45
N SER A 302 13.98 -9.06 -4.19
CA SER A 302 14.79 -9.98 -4.99
C SER A 302 15.99 -10.58 -4.27
N GLY A 303 16.42 -9.98 -3.16
CA GLY A 303 17.51 -10.46 -2.32
C GLY A 303 17.01 -10.77 -0.91
N SER A 304 17.68 -11.69 -0.22
CA SER A 304 17.47 -11.92 1.22
C SER A 304 17.64 -10.61 1.97
N PRO A 305 16.60 -10.10 2.66
CA PRO A 305 16.77 -8.96 3.55
C PRO A 305 17.85 -9.26 4.59
N GLY A 306 18.76 -8.32 4.85
CA GLY A 306 19.79 -8.50 5.88
C GLY A 306 19.16 -8.65 7.27
N THR A 307 19.88 -9.26 8.21
CA THR A 307 19.37 -9.51 9.55
C THR A 307 18.97 -8.19 10.23
N GLY A 308 17.79 -8.19 10.88
CA GLY A 308 17.24 -7.02 11.56
C GLY A 308 16.64 -5.96 10.64
N SER A 309 16.60 -6.17 9.32
CA SER A 309 15.99 -5.25 8.37
C SER A 309 14.47 -5.15 8.56
N VAL A 310 13.90 -3.99 8.23
CA VAL A 310 12.46 -3.72 8.26
C VAL A 310 11.99 -3.31 6.87
N ILE A 311 11.10 -4.10 6.29
CA ILE A 311 10.57 -3.87 4.95
C ILE A 311 9.10 -3.46 5.06
N ASN A 312 8.77 -2.25 4.61
CA ASN A 312 7.43 -1.69 4.64
C ASN A 312 6.90 -1.52 3.20
N ILE A 313 5.82 -2.20 2.88
CA ILE A 313 5.11 -2.14 1.60
C ILE A 313 3.66 -1.80 1.94
N ASN A 314 3.30 -0.52 1.94
CA ASN A 314 2.00 -0.07 2.46
C ASN A 314 1.26 0.84 1.46
N ASN A 315 -0.08 0.75 1.42
CA ASN A 315 -0.91 1.66 0.62
C ASN A 315 -0.56 1.72 -0.87
N ASN A 316 -0.02 0.65 -1.48
CA ASN A 316 0.31 0.67 -2.92
C ASN A 316 -0.84 0.13 -3.78
N PHE A 317 -1.01 0.70 -4.97
CA PHE A 317 -1.73 0.09 -6.09
C PHE A 317 -0.77 -0.69 -6.98
N VAL A 318 -1.10 -1.94 -7.27
CA VAL A 318 -0.33 -2.79 -8.19
C VAL A 318 -1.29 -3.43 -9.20
N ALA A 319 -1.26 -2.98 -10.45
CA ALA A 319 -2.09 -3.48 -11.53
C ALA A 319 -1.26 -4.14 -12.66
N LEU A 320 -1.38 -5.46 -12.80
CA LEU A 320 -0.71 -6.29 -13.82
C LEU A 320 -1.73 -6.94 -14.76
N THR A 321 -2.41 -6.10 -15.56
CA THR A 321 -3.60 -6.45 -16.33
C THR A 321 -3.34 -6.74 -17.81
N ALA A 322 -2.10 -6.58 -18.28
CA ALA A 322 -1.72 -6.87 -19.67
C ALA A 322 -1.62 -8.38 -19.95
N ASN A 323 -1.69 -8.73 -21.24
CA ASN A 323 -1.44 -10.10 -21.70
C ASN A 323 0.08 -10.34 -21.77
N TYR A 324 0.54 -11.51 -21.31
CA TYR A 324 1.97 -11.85 -21.32
C TYR A 324 2.19 -13.20 -21.99
N GLN A 325 2.95 -13.21 -23.08
CA GLN A 325 3.31 -14.47 -23.74
C GLN A 325 4.37 -15.20 -22.93
N ASN A 326 4.23 -16.52 -22.77
CA ASN A 326 5.22 -17.39 -22.12
C ASN A 326 5.62 -17.01 -20.68
N ALA A 327 4.86 -16.14 -20.00
CA ALA A 327 5.15 -15.76 -18.62
C ALA A 327 5.09 -16.98 -17.71
N ASN A 328 6.17 -17.19 -16.95
CA ASN A 328 6.29 -18.24 -15.95
C ASN A 328 5.95 -17.72 -14.55
N VAL A 329 6.04 -16.40 -14.35
CA VAL A 329 5.68 -15.73 -13.10
C VAL A 329 4.99 -14.40 -13.41
N VAL A 330 3.85 -14.15 -12.77
CA VAL A 330 3.14 -12.86 -12.79
C VAL A 330 2.66 -12.55 -11.37
N ASN A 331 3.44 -11.81 -10.58
CA ASN A 331 3.13 -11.57 -9.17
C ASN A 331 2.97 -10.09 -8.84
N GLY A 332 1.97 -9.72 -8.06
CA GLY A 332 1.81 -8.34 -7.61
C GLY A 332 2.95 -7.94 -6.67
N ILE A 333 2.93 -8.45 -5.45
CA ILE A 333 3.97 -8.27 -4.45
C ILE A 333 4.60 -9.64 -4.16
N SER A 334 5.92 -9.74 -4.26
CA SER A 334 6.61 -11.02 -4.05
C SER A 334 7.90 -10.89 -3.29
N THR A 335 8.12 -11.85 -2.40
CA THR A 335 9.37 -12.02 -1.62
C THR A 335 10.13 -13.23 -2.12
N ILE A 336 11.46 -13.18 -2.12
CA ILE A 336 12.29 -14.37 -2.26
C ILE A 336 12.33 -15.19 -0.95
N GLY A 337 12.61 -16.50 -1.05
CA GLY A 337 12.95 -17.31 0.11
C GLY A 337 14.26 -16.85 0.75
N THR A 338 14.34 -16.85 2.08
CA THR A 338 15.54 -16.43 2.83
C THR A 338 15.68 -17.19 4.14
N SER A 339 16.91 -17.25 4.66
CA SER A 339 17.30 -17.75 5.99
C SER A 339 17.46 -16.63 7.04
N GLU A 340 17.43 -15.36 6.64
CA GLU A 340 17.75 -14.21 7.48
C GLU A 340 16.53 -13.72 8.28
N ALA A 341 16.75 -13.31 9.53
CA ALA A 341 15.71 -12.78 10.41
C ALA A 341 15.42 -11.31 10.09
N HIS A 342 14.20 -10.97 9.70
CA HIS A 342 13.80 -9.61 9.34
C HIS A 342 12.31 -9.36 9.60
N VAL A 343 11.89 -8.10 9.57
CA VAL A 343 10.48 -7.70 9.66
C VAL A 343 9.96 -7.35 8.26
N MET A 344 8.80 -7.89 7.91
CA MET A 344 8.09 -7.63 6.67
C MET A 344 6.68 -7.15 6.98
N ASN A 345 6.34 -5.95 6.56
CA ASN A 345 5.04 -5.31 6.76
C ASN A 345 4.41 -5.04 5.39
N ILE A 346 3.33 -5.78 5.07
CA ILE A 346 2.60 -5.65 3.81
C ILE A 346 1.15 -5.31 4.16
N ASN A 347 0.82 -4.02 4.23
CA ASN A 347 -0.48 -3.59 4.74
C ASN A 347 -1.22 -2.68 3.77
N TYR A 348 -2.55 -2.83 3.73
CA TYR A 348 -3.41 -1.95 2.93
C TYR A 348 -2.94 -1.82 1.47
N ASN A 349 -2.41 -2.87 0.83
CA ASN A 349 -2.12 -2.80 -0.60
C ASN A 349 -3.35 -3.27 -1.39
N THR A 350 -3.57 -2.68 -2.56
CA THR A 350 -4.55 -3.17 -3.53
C THR A 350 -3.81 -3.72 -4.74
N VAL A 351 -4.00 -5.00 -5.02
CA VAL A 351 -3.35 -5.72 -6.12
C VAL A 351 -4.42 -6.25 -7.07
N LEU A 352 -4.32 -5.89 -8.35
CA LEU A 352 -5.11 -6.44 -9.43
C LEU A 352 -4.19 -7.15 -10.44
N ILE A 353 -4.40 -8.44 -10.64
CA ILE A 353 -3.80 -9.21 -11.72
C ILE A 353 -4.92 -9.57 -12.68
N GLY A 354 -4.72 -9.36 -13.98
CA GLY A 354 -5.71 -9.66 -15.02
C GLY A 354 -5.06 -10.09 -16.32
N GLY A 355 -5.81 -10.16 -17.42
CA GLY A 355 -5.29 -10.54 -18.73
C GLY A 355 -4.99 -12.04 -18.88
N THR A 356 -4.43 -12.44 -20.03
CA THR A 356 -4.11 -13.83 -20.36
C THR A 356 -2.61 -14.10 -20.42
N HIS A 357 -2.22 -15.36 -20.32
CA HIS A 357 -0.85 -15.81 -20.60
C HIS A 357 -0.82 -17.19 -21.27
N THR A 358 0.34 -17.61 -21.77
CA THR A 358 0.52 -18.87 -22.53
C THR A 358 1.60 -19.79 -21.95
N GLY A 359 2.35 -19.36 -20.93
CA GLY A 359 3.47 -20.10 -20.33
C GLY A 359 3.15 -20.77 -19.00
N GLY A 360 4.20 -21.10 -18.25
CA GLY A 360 4.12 -21.72 -16.93
C GLY A 360 4.26 -23.23 -16.92
N THR A 361 4.53 -23.78 -15.74
CA THR A 361 4.66 -25.22 -15.49
C THR A 361 3.44 -25.72 -14.72
N ALA A 362 2.82 -26.81 -15.19
CA ALA A 362 1.70 -27.45 -14.50
C ALA A 362 2.05 -27.77 -13.03
N GLY A 363 1.12 -27.50 -12.11
CA GLY A 363 1.31 -27.67 -10.67
C GLY A 363 2.04 -26.51 -9.98
N ASN A 364 2.59 -25.55 -10.72
CA ASN A 364 3.25 -24.39 -10.12
C ASN A 364 2.28 -23.20 -10.01
N LEU A 365 2.48 -22.41 -8.96
CA LEU A 365 1.90 -21.08 -8.82
C LEU A 365 2.56 -20.12 -9.82
N VAL A 366 1.82 -19.76 -10.86
CA VAL A 366 2.30 -18.89 -11.94
C VAL A 366 1.91 -17.44 -11.72
N SER A 367 0.77 -17.17 -11.08
CA SER A 367 0.43 -15.79 -10.72
C SER A 367 -0.18 -15.67 -9.34
N CYS A 368 0.24 -14.65 -8.60
CA CYS A 368 -0.26 -14.40 -7.26
C CYS A 368 -0.30 -12.91 -6.94
N GLY A 369 -1.37 -12.44 -6.28
CA GLY A 369 -1.44 -11.06 -5.80
C GLY A 369 -0.32 -10.74 -4.82
N ILE A 370 -0.27 -11.47 -3.69
CA ILE A 370 0.83 -11.40 -2.72
C ILE A 370 1.36 -12.81 -2.45
N ILE A 371 2.68 -12.98 -2.42
CA ILE A 371 3.31 -14.27 -2.13
C ILE A 371 4.39 -14.16 -1.05
N LYS A 372 4.27 -15.01 -0.02
CA LYS A 372 5.32 -15.28 0.97
C LYS A 372 6.09 -16.53 0.57
N GLN A 373 7.42 -16.41 0.47
CA GLN A 373 8.31 -17.54 0.18
C GLN A 373 9.35 -17.81 1.28
N SER A 374 9.53 -16.90 2.26
CA SER A 374 10.56 -17.06 3.29
C SER A 374 10.30 -18.23 4.23
N THR A 375 11.35 -19.04 4.45
CA THR A 375 11.40 -20.20 5.35
C THR A 375 12.17 -19.93 6.64
N ALA A 376 12.66 -18.70 6.86
CA ALA A 376 13.43 -18.32 8.04
C ALA A 376 12.56 -18.26 9.31
N PRO A 377 12.92 -18.99 10.40
CA PRO A 377 12.18 -18.96 11.66
C PRO A 377 12.17 -17.59 12.37
N GLY A 378 13.17 -16.74 12.12
CA GLY A 378 13.30 -15.42 12.74
C GLY A 378 12.55 -14.29 12.03
N VAL A 379 11.77 -14.60 10.98
CA VAL A 379 11.01 -13.59 10.24
C VAL A 379 9.75 -13.20 11.00
N VAL A 380 9.51 -11.91 11.16
CA VAL A 380 8.22 -11.35 11.56
C VAL A 380 7.50 -10.91 10.29
N TYR A 381 6.42 -11.59 9.94
CA TYR A 381 5.69 -11.37 8.69
C TYR A 381 4.27 -10.89 8.98
N THR A 382 4.01 -9.63 8.66
CA THR A 382 2.71 -9.00 8.75
C THR A 382 2.11 -8.84 7.35
N GLN A 383 0.91 -9.38 7.14
CA GLN A 383 0.11 -9.14 5.94
C GLN A 383 -1.32 -8.84 6.35
N ARG A 384 -1.66 -7.54 6.47
CA ARG A 384 -2.98 -7.13 6.96
C ARG A 384 -3.72 -6.20 6.01
N ASN A 385 -5.04 -6.30 6.00
CA ASN A 385 -5.92 -5.34 5.33
C ASN A 385 -5.64 -5.18 3.83
N ASN A 386 -5.08 -6.18 3.14
CA ASN A 386 -4.82 -6.08 1.69
C ASN A 386 -6.03 -6.54 0.88
N ILE A 387 -6.15 -6.03 -0.34
CA ILE A 387 -7.05 -6.56 -1.38
C ILE A 387 -6.18 -7.17 -2.48
N CYS A 388 -6.40 -8.45 -2.80
CA CYS A 388 -5.71 -9.14 -3.90
C CYS A 388 -6.72 -9.83 -4.82
N ILE A 389 -6.90 -9.25 -6.01
CA ILE A 389 -7.81 -9.76 -7.04
C ILE A 389 -6.98 -10.33 -8.18
N ASN A 390 -7.15 -11.62 -8.47
CA ASN A 390 -6.47 -12.29 -9.57
C ASN A 390 -7.46 -12.83 -10.60
N ASN A 391 -7.73 -12.01 -11.60
CA ASN A 391 -8.60 -12.32 -12.73
C ASN A 391 -7.82 -12.87 -13.94
N ARG A 392 -6.56 -13.30 -13.76
CA ARG A 392 -5.75 -13.84 -14.87
C ARG A 392 -6.21 -15.22 -15.28
N THR A 393 -6.17 -15.47 -16.59
CA THR A 393 -6.47 -16.77 -17.19
C THR A 393 -5.37 -17.22 -18.17
N GLY A 394 -5.54 -18.41 -18.76
CA GLY A 394 -4.60 -19.02 -19.71
C GLY A 394 -3.47 -19.81 -19.03
N GLY A 395 -2.37 -20.02 -19.76
CA GLY A 395 -1.21 -20.79 -19.31
C GLY A 395 -1.23 -22.26 -19.70
N THR A 396 -0.16 -22.97 -19.35
CA THR A 396 -0.10 -24.44 -19.47
C THR A 396 -1.18 -25.07 -18.58
N SER A 397 -1.91 -26.07 -19.09
CA SER A 397 -2.93 -26.79 -18.31
C SER A 397 -2.40 -27.22 -16.93
N GLY A 398 -3.15 -26.89 -15.86
CA GLY A 398 -2.78 -27.23 -14.48
C GLY A 398 -1.89 -26.21 -13.76
N VAL A 399 -1.53 -25.07 -14.36
CA VAL A 399 -0.94 -23.95 -13.62
C VAL A 399 -1.91 -23.41 -12.56
N ILE A 400 -1.34 -22.77 -11.54
CA ILE A 400 -2.10 -22.22 -10.41
C ILE A 400 -2.12 -20.69 -10.46
N HIS A 401 -3.31 -20.13 -10.27
CA HIS A 401 -3.55 -18.69 -10.08
C HIS A 401 -4.10 -18.44 -8.69
N ALA A 402 -3.53 -17.50 -7.94
CA ALA A 402 -4.02 -17.19 -6.60
C ALA A 402 -4.16 -15.69 -6.30
N GLY A 403 -5.07 -15.36 -5.39
CA GLY A 403 -5.12 -14.00 -4.80
C GLY A 403 -3.97 -13.80 -3.82
N SER A 404 -3.76 -14.76 -2.92
CA SER A 404 -2.63 -14.78 -1.97
C SER A 404 -2.04 -16.18 -1.85
N ALA A 405 -0.74 -16.27 -1.55
CA ALA A 405 -0.06 -17.54 -1.35
C ALA A 405 0.96 -17.48 -0.21
N ILE A 406 0.70 -18.26 0.83
CA ILE A 406 1.62 -18.47 1.94
C ILE A 406 2.30 -19.82 1.74
N ASN A 407 3.42 -19.84 1.00
CA ASN A 407 4.09 -21.09 0.64
C ASN A 407 4.93 -21.68 1.77
N ALA A 408 5.32 -20.86 2.76
CA ALA A 408 6.10 -21.28 3.91
C ALA A 408 5.59 -20.61 5.19
N THR A 409 5.37 -21.40 6.24
CA THR A 409 4.75 -20.95 7.49
C THR A 409 5.74 -20.64 8.61
N ASN A 410 7.05 -20.81 8.36
CA ASN A 410 8.08 -20.41 9.31
C ASN A 410 8.05 -18.90 9.58
N GLY A 411 8.40 -18.53 10.82
CA GLY A 411 8.38 -17.16 11.31
C GLY A 411 7.26 -16.90 12.31
N ILE A 412 7.20 -15.66 12.80
CA ILE A 412 6.04 -15.11 13.50
C ILE A 412 5.12 -14.51 12.44
N LEU A 413 3.95 -15.11 12.26
CA LEU A 413 3.00 -14.72 11.23
C LEU A 413 1.85 -13.93 11.85
N ASP A 414 1.53 -12.81 11.23
CA ASP A 414 0.45 -11.91 11.61
C ASP A 414 -0.30 -11.50 10.33
N ILE A 415 -1.16 -12.41 9.88
CA ILE A 415 -1.83 -12.33 8.60
C ILE A 415 -3.31 -12.26 8.87
N ASP A 416 -3.96 -11.11 8.72
CA ASP A 416 -5.40 -11.03 9.04
C ASP A 416 -6.12 -9.91 8.31
N TYR A 417 -7.45 -9.98 8.24
CA TYR A 417 -8.30 -8.98 7.60
C TYR A 417 -7.96 -8.72 6.12
N ASN A 418 -7.52 -9.72 5.35
CA ASN A 418 -7.30 -9.54 3.92
C ASN A 418 -8.54 -9.94 3.10
N CYS A 419 -8.65 -9.43 1.88
CA CYS A 419 -9.65 -9.82 0.89
C CYS A 419 -8.94 -10.42 -0.33
N TYR A 420 -9.28 -11.66 -0.68
CA TYR A 420 -8.67 -12.35 -1.80
C TYR A 420 -9.71 -12.85 -2.80
N PHE A 421 -9.33 -12.86 -4.07
CA PHE A 421 -10.15 -13.43 -5.12
C PHE A 421 -9.28 -14.01 -6.22
N ALA A 422 -9.73 -15.10 -6.83
CA ALA A 422 -9.21 -15.59 -8.09
C ALA A 422 -10.37 -16.12 -8.95
N THR A 423 -10.41 -15.79 -10.25
CA THR A 423 -11.45 -16.31 -11.16
C THR A 423 -11.35 -17.82 -11.29
N GLY A 424 -12.45 -18.52 -10.98
CA GLY A 424 -12.56 -19.98 -10.93
C GLY A 424 -12.28 -20.72 -12.24
N SER A 425 -12.17 -22.04 -12.11
CA SER A 425 -11.59 -23.07 -13.00
C SER A 425 -12.27 -23.34 -14.36
N SER A 426 -13.00 -22.39 -14.96
CA SER A 426 -13.78 -22.65 -16.20
C SER A 426 -12.97 -23.15 -17.40
N ASP A 427 -11.63 -23.06 -17.34
CA ASP A 427 -10.71 -23.43 -18.41
C ASP A 427 -9.80 -24.65 -18.08
N GLY A 428 -10.07 -25.41 -17.00
CA GLY A 428 -9.18 -26.50 -16.55
C GLY A 428 -7.93 -26.02 -15.79
N LEU A 429 -7.99 -24.80 -15.27
CA LEU A 429 -6.95 -24.14 -14.48
C LEU A 429 -7.24 -24.25 -12.98
N ASN A 430 -6.18 -24.27 -12.17
CA ASN A 430 -6.27 -24.35 -10.71
C ASN A 430 -6.27 -22.94 -10.11
N SER A 431 -7.43 -22.30 -10.00
CA SER A 431 -7.53 -20.95 -9.44
C SER A 431 -8.05 -20.98 -8.00
N TYR A 432 -7.36 -20.32 -7.07
CA TYR A 432 -7.74 -20.29 -5.66
C TYR A 432 -7.63 -18.87 -5.09
N PRO A 433 -8.65 -18.32 -4.41
CA PRO A 433 -8.51 -17.05 -3.69
C PRO A 433 -7.26 -17.03 -2.80
N ALA A 434 -6.96 -18.11 -2.10
CA ALA A 434 -5.71 -18.24 -1.37
C ALA A 434 -5.14 -19.66 -1.34
N THR A 435 -3.83 -19.74 -1.14
CA THR A 435 -3.12 -20.99 -0.82
C THR A 435 -2.39 -20.87 0.51
N TRP A 436 -2.35 -21.97 1.26
CA TRP A 436 -1.63 -22.10 2.51
C TRP A 436 -0.79 -23.37 2.51
N ASN A 437 0.52 -23.26 2.72
CA ASN A 437 1.47 -24.35 2.63
C ASN A 437 1.32 -25.15 1.32
N LEU A 438 1.22 -24.43 0.20
CA LEU A 438 1.02 -24.97 -1.16
C LEU A 438 -0.34 -25.66 -1.41
N VAL A 439 -1.28 -25.60 -0.46
CA VAL A 439 -2.63 -26.13 -0.63
C VAL A 439 -3.60 -24.98 -0.92
N GLY A 440 -4.24 -25.01 -2.08
CA GLY A 440 -5.25 -24.03 -2.48
C GLY A 440 -6.67 -24.42 -2.08
N THR A 441 -7.52 -23.44 -1.80
CA THR A 441 -8.95 -23.66 -1.57
C THR A 441 -9.79 -22.47 -2.02
N GLU A 442 -11.01 -22.76 -2.46
CA GLU A 442 -12.05 -21.76 -2.76
C GLU A 442 -12.95 -21.48 -1.55
N SER A 443 -12.83 -22.25 -0.47
CA SER A 443 -13.64 -22.08 0.74
C SER A 443 -12.91 -21.27 1.80
N ALA A 444 -13.47 -20.11 2.14
CA ALA A 444 -12.93 -19.27 3.20
C ALA A 444 -12.93 -20.00 4.55
N SER A 445 -13.91 -20.87 4.84
CA SER A 445 -13.93 -21.62 6.10
C SER A 445 -12.81 -22.67 6.15
N VAL A 446 -12.56 -23.38 5.05
CA VAL A 446 -11.43 -24.33 4.95
C VAL A 446 -10.10 -23.59 5.09
N TYR A 447 -9.96 -22.44 4.43
CA TYR A 447 -8.74 -21.63 4.53
C TYR A 447 -8.47 -21.18 5.98
N LYS A 448 -9.48 -20.67 6.69
CA LYS A 448 -9.35 -20.26 8.09
C LYS A 448 -8.90 -21.41 9.00
N SER A 449 -9.38 -22.63 8.74
CA SER A 449 -8.92 -23.83 9.44
C SER A 449 -7.46 -24.16 9.15
N MET A 450 -7.01 -24.03 7.88
CA MET A 450 -5.61 -24.26 7.51
C MET A 450 -4.67 -23.20 8.08
N ALA A 451 -5.12 -21.95 8.13
CA ALA A 451 -4.35 -20.79 8.57
C ALA A 451 -4.59 -20.43 10.05
N TYR A 452 -5.17 -21.33 10.85
CA TYR A 452 -5.42 -21.07 12.27
C TYR A 452 -4.12 -21.11 13.08
N PRO A 453 -3.89 -20.16 14.01
CA PRO A 453 -4.75 -19.03 14.39
C PRO A 453 -4.49 -17.72 13.63
N GLN A 454 -3.62 -17.71 12.63
CA GLN A 454 -3.11 -16.49 11.98
C GLN A 454 -4.20 -15.68 11.27
N GLU A 455 -4.95 -16.28 10.34
CA GLU A 455 -5.85 -15.54 9.43
C GLU A 455 -7.32 -15.95 9.57
N GLN A 456 -8.05 -15.28 10.47
CA GLN A 456 -9.45 -15.64 10.81
C GLN A 456 -10.49 -14.68 10.22
N ASN A 457 -10.08 -13.47 9.82
CA ASN A 457 -10.95 -12.43 9.29
C ASN A 457 -10.85 -12.25 7.77
N VAL A 458 -10.28 -13.21 7.06
CA VAL A 458 -10.22 -13.19 5.58
C VAL A 458 -11.61 -13.13 4.95
N ARG A 459 -11.68 -12.50 3.78
CA ARG A 459 -12.84 -12.54 2.87
C ARG A 459 -12.39 -13.06 1.52
N PHE A 460 -13.12 -14.07 1.00
CA PHE A 460 -12.96 -14.53 -0.38
C PHE A 460 -14.04 -13.85 -1.21
N LYS A 461 -13.72 -12.72 -1.82
CA LYS A 461 -14.71 -11.84 -2.46
C LYS A 461 -14.04 -11.00 -3.56
N ASN A 462 -14.73 -10.89 -4.70
CA ASN A 462 -14.30 -9.96 -5.75
C ASN A 462 -14.68 -8.52 -5.38
N VAL A 463 -13.95 -7.54 -5.91
CA VAL A 463 -14.25 -6.11 -5.73
C VAL A 463 -14.31 -5.39 -7.07
N SER A 464 -14.96 -4.22 -7.09
CA SER A 464 -15.04 -3.34 -8.25
C SER A 464 -14.08 -2.17 -8.09
N PHE A 465 -13.38 -1.86 -9.17
CA PHE A 465 -12.46 -0.73 -9.26
C PHE A 465 -12.90 0.24 -10.35
N VAL A 466 -12.50 1.51 -10.25
CA VAL A 466 -12.76 2.54 -11.27
C VAL A 466 -12.25 2.09 -12.64
N SER A 467 -11.06 1.48 -12.72
CA SER A 467 -10.55 0.88 -13.96
C SER A 467 -9.41 -0.13 -13.71
N ASN A 468 -8.89 -0.73 -14.79
CA ASN A 468 -7.74 -1.65 -14.73
C ASN A 468 -6.39 -0.97 -14.40
N SER A 469 -6.33 0.36 -14.39
CA SER A 469 -5.14 1.14 -14.00
C SER A 469 -5.41 2.10 -12.85
N ASP A 470 -6.65 2.12 -12.35
CA ASP A 470 -7.07 2.93 -11.23
C ASP A 470 -7.85 2.06 -10.26
N LEU A 471 -7.15 1.60 -9.21
CA LEU A 471 -7.64 0.58 -8.27
C LEU A 471 -8.39 1.17 -7.06
N HIS A 472 -8.78 2.42 -7.19
CA HIS A 472 -9.81 3.04 -6.40
C HIS A 472 -11.09 2.20 -6.40
N LEU A 473 -11.65 1.95 -5.22
CA LEU A 473 -12.87 1.18 -5.04
C LEU A 473 -14.05 1.93 -5.67
N ASP A 474 -14.92 1.19 -6.35
CA ASP A 474 -16.07 1.73 -7.08
C ASP A 474 -17.29 0.79 -6.98
N GLY A 475 -18.45 1.25 -7.45
CA GLY A 475 -19.67 0.46 -7.59
C GLY A 475 -20.10 -0.17 -6.27
N SER A 476 -20.37 -1.48 -6.29
CA SER A 476 -20.84 -2.23 -5.12
C SER A 476 -19.78 -2.43 -4.03
N SER A 477 -18.53 -2.04 -4.25
CA SER A 477 -17.48 -2.11 -3.23
C SER A 477 -17.50 -0.91 -2.28
N ILE A 478 -18.10 0.21 -2.68
CA ILE A 478 -18.33 1.35 -1.79
C ILE A 478 -19.44 0.97 -0.79
N GLY A 479 -19.15 1.08 0.50
CA GLY A 479 -20.04 0.72 1.60
C GLY A 479 -20.10 -0.78 1.91
N ASP A 480 -19.31 -1.60 1.21
CA ASP A 480 -19.29 -3.05 1.43
C ASP A 480 -18.56 -3.40 2.73
N VAL A 481 -19.31 -3.68 3.77
CA VAL A 481 -18.85 -4.03 5.12
C VAL A 481 -17.88 -5.22 5.18
N ASP A 482 -17.90 -6.12 4.18
CA ASP A 482 -16.88 -7.17 4.08
C ASP A 482 -15.49 -6.61 3.79
N LEU A 483 -15.40 -5.38 3.29
CA LEU A 483 -14.15 -4.65 3.09
C LEU A 483 -13.74 -3.83 4.32
N SER A 484 -14.43 -3.91 5.46
CA SER A 484 -13.95 -3.29 6.71
C SER A 484 -12.68 -3.96 7.20
N ALA A 485 -11.62 -3.18 7.39
CA ALA A 485 -10.32 -3.59 7.90
C ALA A 485 -10.21 -3.37 9.42
N ARG A 486 -9.09 -3.79 9.99
CA ARG A 486 -8.69 -3.41 11.35
C ARG A 486 -7.74 -2.21 11.30
N PRO A 487 -7.99 -1.11 12.02
CA PRO A 487 -7.08 0.05 12.07
C PRO A 487 -5.63 -0.34 12.40
N ILE A 488 -4.67 0.33 11.75
CA ILE A 488 -3.25 0.21 12.06
C ILE A 488 -2.77 1.60 12.46
N ALA A 489 -2.42 1.78 13.73
CA ALA A 489 -2.17 3.11 14.32
C ALA A 489 -1.07 3.92 13.59
N SER A 490 -0.11 3.26 12.94
CA SER A 490 0.95 3.94 12.18
C SER A 490 0.59 4.26 10.73
N LEU A 491 -0.58 3.84 10.24
CA LEU A 491 -1.04 4.03 8.85
C LEU A 491 -2.42 4.70 8.88
N THR A 492 -2.42 6.02 9.08
CA THR A 492 -3.66 6.82 9.26
C THR A 492 -4.19 7.44 7.98
N THR A 493 -3.44 7.37 6.89
CA THR A 493 -3.87 7.84 5.58
C THR A 493 -3.82 6.72 4.54
N ASP A 494 -4.55 6.91 3.45
CA ASP A 494 -4.62 6.00 2.32
C ASP A 494 -3.62 6.38 1.21
N ILE A 495 -3.83 5.89 -0.02
CA ILE A 495 -2.96 6.13 -1.17
C ILE A 495 -2.96 7.58 -1.67
N ASP A 496 -4.08 8.28 -1.56
CA ASP A 496 -4.22 9.67 -2.02
C ASP A 496 -3.94 10.68 -0.89
N GLY A 497 -3.69 10.17 0.32
CA GLY A 497 -3.41 10.97 1.51
C GLY A 497 -4.65 11.29 2.34
N ASP A 498 -5.80 10.72 1.99
CA ASP A 498 -7.04 10.89 2.72
C ASP A 498 -7.00 10.15 4.06
N THR A 499 -7.63 10.72 5.08
CA THR A 499 -7.63 10.13 6.43
C THR A 499 -8.51 8.89 6.47
N ARG A 500 -7.94 7.78 6.97
CA ARG A 500 -8.66 6.53 7.17
C ARG A 500 -9.63 6.63 8.35
N ASN A 501 -10.77 5.94 8.26
CA ASN A 501 -11.66 5.82 9.40
C ASN A 501 -10.93 5.15 10.59
N SER A 502 -11.11 5.71 11.79
CA SER A 502 -10.39 5.29 13.00
C SER A 502 -10.81 3.92 13.54
N ASP A 503 -12.02 3.48 13.21
CA ASP A 503 -12.63 2.26 13.74
C ASP A 503 -12.78 1.19 12.65
N PHE A 504 -13.23 1.61 11.47
CA PHE A 504 -13.58 0.75 10.34
C PHE A 504 -13.00 1.30 9.02
N PRO A 505 -11.67 1.28 8.82
CA PRO A 505 -11.07 1.67 7.55
C PRO A 505 -11.35 0.63 6.47
N TYR A 506 -11.17 0.98 5.19
CA TYR A 506 -11.28 0.00 4.12
C TYR A 506 -10.03 -0.89 4.02
N LYS A 507 -10.22 -2.18 3.74
CA LYS A 507 -9.17 -3.04 3.19
C LYS A 507 -8.70 -2.46 1.86
N GLY A 508 -7.43 -2.66 1.54
CA GLY A 508 -6.78 -2.11 0.35
C GLY A 508 -6.22 -0.72 0.59
N ALA A 509 -5.57 -0.18 -0.43
CA ALA A 509 -4.83 1.09 -0.36
C ALA A 509 -5.71 2.33 -0.39
N ASP A 510 -7.00 2.15 -0.64
CA ASP A 510 -7.96 3.21 -0.86
C ASP A 510 -8.92 3.33 0.32
N GLU A 511 -9.21 4.55 0.76
CA GLU A 511 -10.30 4.83 1.68
C GLU A 511 -11.48 5.42 0.88
N ARG A 512 -12.69 4.93 1.19
CA ARG A 512 -13.93 5.44 0.60
C ARG A 512 -14.83 5.99 1.69
N THR A 513 -15.99 6.51 1.29
CA THR A 513 -17.07 6.87 2.21
C THR A 513 -17.21 5.80 3.29
N ALA A 514 -17.13 6.22 4.56
CA ALA A 514 -17.12 5.33 5.71
C ALA A 514 -18.26 4.30 5.67
N PHE A 515 -18.01 3.10 6.20
CA PHE A 515 -19.07 2.10 6.34
C PHE A 515 -20.20 2.67 7.19
N THR A 516 -21.42 2.58 6.66
CA THR A 516 -22.62 2.86 7.46
C THR A 516 -22.96 1.57 8.17
N LEU A 517 -22.71 1.50 9.48
CA LEU A 517 -23.17 0.38 10.29
C LEU A 517 -24.66 0.54 10.58
N SER A 518 -25.36 -0.58 10.64
CA SER A 518 -26.76 -0.61 11.03
C SER A 518 -26.85 -0.60 12.56
N THR A 519 -27.50 0.39 13.15
CA THR A 519 -27.63 0.56 14.60
C THR A 519 -28.96 0.00 15.10
N LEU A 520 -28.90 -0.99 15.98
CA LEU A 520 -30.03 -1.43 16.80
C LEU A 520 -30.06 -0.60 18.09
N ASN A 521 -31.11 0.20 18.28
CA ASN A 521 -31.43 0.80 19.57
C ASN A 521 -32.32 -0.17 20.34
N LEU A 522 -31.70 -0.92 21.26
CA LEU A 522 -32.33 -2.00 22.00
C LEU A 522 -32.68 -1.54 23.42
N ALA A 523 -33.95 -1.63 23.80
CA ALA A 523 -34.39 -1.50 25.18
C ALA A 523 -34.78 -2.87 25.74
N ILE A 524 -34.18 -3.22 26.89
CA ILE A 524 -34.52 -4.40 27.68
C ILE A 524 -34.55 -4.05 29.16
N ASN A 525 -35.23 -4.88 29.95
CA ASN A 525 -35.13 -4.84 31.40
C ASN A 525 -34.87 -6.26 31.93
N PHE A 526 -34.16 -6.38 33.05
CA PHE A 526 -33.95 -7.66 33.72
C PHE A 526 -34.92 -7.79 34.89
N GLU A 527 -35.38 -9.02 35.15
CA GLU A 527 -36.34 -9.27 36.22
C GLU A 527 -35.82 -8.87 37.60
N ALA A 528 -34.56 -9.20 37.90
CA ALA A 528 -33.96 -9.01 39.22
C ALA A 528 -32.93 -7.88 39.28
N CYS A 529 -32.23 -7.60 38.18
CA CYS A 529 -31.12 -6.66 38.15
C CYS A 529 -31.60 -5.21 37.99
N THR A 530 -31.27 -4.36 38.96
CA THR A 530 -31.66 -2.93 38.98
C THR A 530 -30.59 -1.98 38.45
N SER A 531 -29.69 -2.49 37.61
CA SER A 531 -28.64 -1.72 36.94
C SER A 531 -28.51 -2.16 35.49
N THR A 532 -27.72 -1.42 34.70
CA THR A 532 -27.35 -1.88 33.36
C THR A 532 -26.21 -2.87 33.43
N ASP A 533 -26.24 -3.89 32.56
CA ASP A 533 -25.23 -4.93 32.51
C ASP A 533 -24.85 -5.32 31.07
N ALA A 534 -23.73 -6.01 30.92
CA ALA A 534 -23.21 -6.48 29.64
C ALA A 534 -24.08 -7.60 29.06
N ILE A 535 -24.54 -7.41 27.82
CA ILE A 535 -25.31 -8.40 27.06
C ILE A 535 -24.60 -8.78 25.77
N THR A 536 -24.93 -9.96 25.26
CA THR A 536 -24.63 -10.35 23.88
C THR A 536 -25.92 -10.32 23.08
N VAL A 537 -25.89 -9.64 21.93
CA VAL A 537 -27.03 -9.54 21.01
C VAL A 537 -26.66 -10.18 19.68
N GLU A 538 -27.48 -11.13 19.27
CA GLU A 538 -27.32 -11.91 18.04
C GLU A 538 -28.42 -11.55 17.06
N LEU A 539 -28.05 -11.30 15.80
CA LEU A 539 -28.98 -11.24 14.68
C LEU A 539 -29.01 -12.60 14.00
N HIS A 540 -30.21 -13.17 13.88
CA HIS A 540 -30.46 -14.43 13.18
C HIS A 540 -31.33 -14.20 11.95
N ASN A 541 -31.16 -15.03 10.92
CA ASN A 541 -32.09 -15.04 9.78
C ASN A 541 -33.53 -15.22 10.27
N SER A 542 -34.51 -14.59 9.62
CA SER A 542 -35.94 -14.75 9.95
C SER A 542 -36.57 -16.04 9.40
N THR A 543 -35.80 -16.85 8.67
CA THR A 543 -36.24 -18.12 8.08
C THR A 543 -35.39 -19.28 8.56
N SER A 544 -36.04 -20.42 8.87
CA SER A 544 -35.36 -21.67 9.26
C SER A 544 -34.26 -22.03 8.25
N PRO A 545 -33.05 -22.40 8.70
CA PRO A 545 -32.70 -22.81 10.07
C PRO A 545 -32.24 -21.67 10.99
N TYR A 546 -32.60 -20.41 10.69
CA TYR A 546 -32.31 -19.24 11.53
C TYR A 546 -30.82 -19.06 11.86
N GLU A 547 -29.97 -19.32 10.86
CA GLU A 547 -28.51 -19.18 11.00
C GLU A 547 -28.14 -17.81 11.59
N LEU A 548 -27.12 -17.82 12.46
CA LEU A 548 -26.53 -16.61 13.02
C LEU A 548 -25.92 -15.76 11.89
N VAL A 549 -26.33 -14.50 11.82
CA VAL A 549 -25.81 -13.50 10.87
C VAL A 549 -24.61 -12.78 11.48
N GLU A 550 -24.80 -12.24 12.69
CA GLU A 550 -23.81 -11.47 13.43
C GLU A 550 -24.12 -11.49 14.94
N SER A 551 -23.09 -11.35 15.77
CA SER A 551 -23.19 -11.26 17.22
C SER A 551 -22.30 -10.10 17.69
N ASN A 552 -22.84 -9.22 18.54
CA ASN A 552 -22.11 -8.10 19.14
C ASN A 552 -22.47 -7.94 20.62
N THR A 553 -21.56 -7.36 21.39
CA THR A 553 -21.80 -7.04 22.80
C THR A 553 -22.32 -5.61 22.98
N GLY A 554 -23.10 -5.40 24.02
CA GLY A 554 -23.66 -4.10 24.38
C GLY A 554 -24.00 -4.01 25.86
N LEU A 555 -24.64 -2.92 26.26
CA LEU A 555 -25.27 -2.80 27.57
C LEU A 555 -26.78 -2.96 27.44
N GLY A 556 -27.43 -3.50 28.47
CA GLY A 556 -28.88 -3.56 28.58
C GLY A 556 -29.35 -3.45 30.03
N GLY A 557 -30.64 -3.22 30.25
CA GLY A 557 -31.26 -3.02 31.56
C GLY A 557 -31.95 -1.66 31.69
N LEU A 558 -32.76 -1.50 32.74
CA LEU A 558 -33.48 -0.27 33.07
C LEU A 558 -34.47 0.25 32.01
N GLY A 559 -34.82 -0.57 31.01
CA GLY A 559 -35.71 -0.18 29.91
C GLY A 559 -35.20 0.98 29.05
N THR A 560 -33.92 1.35 29.18
CA THR A 560 -33.35 2.47 28.42
C THR A 560 -32.75 1.96 27.11
N PRO A 561 -33.11 2.51 25.94
CA PRO A 561 -32.51 2.10 24.67
C PRO A 561 -30.99 2.29 24.64
N GLN A 562 -30.26 1.24 24.26
CA GLN A 562 -28.82 1.25 24.06
C GLN A 562 -28.50 0.95 22.59
N ALA A 563 -27.53 1.67 22.02
CA ALA A 563 -27.12 1.50 20.64
C ALA A 563 -26.12 0.34 20.50
N ILE A 564 -26.44 -0.60 19.62
CA ILE A 564 -25.61 -1.76 19.27
C ILE A 564 -25.48 -1.79 17.76
N ASN A 565 -24.24 -1.73 17.26
CA ASN A 565 -23.99 -1.63 15.83
C ASN A 565 -23.77 -3.02 15.22
N PHE A 566 -24.29 -3.23 14.01
CA PHE A 566 -24.17 -4.44 13.23
C PHE A 566 -23.63 -4.11 11.85
N ALA A 567 -22.55 -4.76 11.45
CA ALA A 567 -21.95 -4.59 10.13
C ALA A 567 -22.74 -5.35 9.06
N LYS A 568 -23.36 -6.48 9.38
CA LYS A 568 -23.99 -7.38 8.39
C LYS A 568 -25.51 -7.22 8.28
N ALA A 569 -26.11 -6.34 9.07
CA ALA A 569 -27.53 -6.05 8.99
C ALA A 569 -27.85 -5.25 7.73
N VAL A 570 -28.77 -5.78 6.92
CA VAL A 570 -29.21 -5.20 5.65
C VAL A 570 -30.60 -4.60 5.83
N ASP A 571 -30.77 -3.35 5.41
CA ASP A 571 -32.07 -2.68 5.39
C ASP A 571 -33.12 -3.47 4.61
N GLY A 572 -34.34 -3.56 5.16
CA GLY A 572 -35.44 -4.30 4.56
C GLY A 572 -35.32 -5.84 4.61
N THR A 573 -34.27 -6.38 5.26
CA THR A 573 -34.17 -7.81 5.59
C THR A 573 -34.65 -8.03 7.02
N SER A 574 -35.55 -9.00 7.23
CA SER A 574 -36.05 -9.35 8.57
C SER A 574 -35.05 -10.25 9.31
N TYR A 575 -34.75 -9.87 10.55
CA TYR A 575 -33.90 -10.62 11.48
C TYR A 575 -34.65 -10.93 12.78
N TYR A 576 -34.36 -12.07 13.40
CA TYR A 576 -34.64 -12.22 14.82
C TYR A 576 -33.50 -11.60 15.63
N ILE A 577 -33.84 -10.88 16.69
CA ILE A 577 -32.89 -10.35 17.67
C ILE A 577 -32.91 -11.30 18.87
N ALA A 578 -31.78 -11.93 19.18
CA ALA A 578 -31.64 -12.77 20.36
C ALA A 578 -30.73 -12.08 21.39
N VAL A 579 -31.21 -11.95 22.61
CA VAL A 579 -30.50 -11.31 23.72
C VAL A 579 -30.07 -12.38 24.70
N LYS A 580 -28.77 -12.41 25.02
CA LYS A 580 -28.16 -13.27 26.04
C LYS A 580 -27.55 -12.39 27.12
N HIS A 581 -27.72 -12.83 28.37
CA HIS A 581 -27.18 -12.19 29.55
C HIS A 581 -26.60 -13.28 30.47
N ARG A 582 -25.63 -12.93 31.31
CA ARG A 582 -24.81 -13.89 32.08
C ARG A 582 -25.59 -14.86 32.97
N ASN A 583 -26.83 -14.52 33.33
CA ASN A 583 -27.65 -15.24 34.30
C ASN A 583 -29.13 -15.25 33.94
N SER A 584 -29.49 -14.91 32.70
CA SER A 584 -30.88 -14.80 32.26
C SER A 584 -31.15 -15.70 31.06
N ILE A 585 -32.41 -16.10 30.92
CA ILE A 585 -32.88 -16.90 29.80
C ILE A 585 -32.69 -16.12 28.50
N GLN A 586 -32.10 -16.77 27.50
CA GLN A 586 -31.99 -16.21 26.17
C GLN A 586 -33.38 -15.86 25.62
N THR A 587 -33.57 -14.59 25.28
CA THR A 587 -34.88 -14.06 24.83
C THR A 587 -34.79 -13.57 23.40
N TRP A 588 -35.71 -14.05 22.56
CA TRP A 588 -35.78 -13.72 21.13
C TRP A 588 -36.89 -12.72 20.84
N SER A 589 -36.69 -11.86 19.83
CA SER A 589 -37.72 -10.94 19.35
C SER A 589 -38.96 -11.69 18.84
N LYS A 590 -40.09 -11.00 18.80
CA LYS A 590 -41.39 -11.56 18.43
C LYS A 590 -41.41 -12.23 17.05
N THR A 591 -42.39 -13.09 16.83
CA THR A 591 -42.60 -13.84 15.58
C THR A 591 -42.63 -12.93 14.35
N GLY A 592 -41.92 -13.32 13.30
CA GLY A 592 -41.85 -12.60 12.02
C GLY A 592 -40.58 -11.78 11.81
N GLY A 593 -39.78 -11.57 12.87
CA GLY A 593 -38.54 -10.80 12.82
C GLY A 593 -38.76 -9.30 12.60
N GLU A 594 -37.65 -8.56 12.63
CA GLU A 594 -37.60 -7.11 12.58
C GLU A 594 -36.60 -6.62 11.54
N MET A 595 -36.84 -5.44 10.96
CA MET A 595 -36.05 -4.93 9.84
C MET A 595 -35.40 -3.59 10.18
N PHE A 596 -34.15 -3.44 9.78
CA PHE A 596 -33.51 -2.13 9.73
C PHE A 596 -34.11 -1.28 8.61
N SER A 597 -34.21 0.03 8.86
CA SER A 597 -34.63 1.03 7.87
C SER A 597 -33.79 2.28 8.00
N GLY A 598 -33.09 2.66 6.94
CA GLY A 598 -32.13 3.76 6.97
C GLY A 598 -30.94 3.47 7.89
N GLY A 599 -30.56 2.20 8.02
CA GLY A 599 -29.50 1.75 8.92
C GLY A 599 -29.87 1.81 10.41
N VAL A 600 -31.15 1.94 10.76
CA VAL A 600 -31.59 1.97 12.16
C VAL A 600 -32.72 0.98 12.39
N LEU A 601 -32.66 0.25 13.50
CA LEU A 601 -33.76 -0.55 14.05
C LEU A 601 -33.97 -0.13 15.51
N ASN A 602 -35.20 0.21 15.89
CA ASN A 602 -35.55 0.45 17.29
C ASN A 602 -36.38 -0.74 17.77
N TYR A 603 -35.90 -1.44 18.80
CA TYR A 603 -36.61 -2.57 19.37
C TYR A 603 -36.68 -2.48 20.88
N ASP A 604 -37.88 -2.58 21.42
CA ASP A 604 -38.14 -2.41 22.84
C ASP A 604 -38.92 -3.59 23.39
N PHE A 605 -38.20 -4.46 24.10
CA PHE A 605 -38.73 -5.63 24.77
C PHE A 605 -39.63 -5.29 25.97
N THR A 606 -39.60 -4.06 26.48
CA THR A 606 -40.25 -3.69 27.74
C THR A 606 -41.72 -3.32 27.58
N THR A 607 -42.18 -3.08 26.35
CA THR A 607 -43.51 -2.52 26.07
C THR A 607 -44.67 -3.52 26.16
N SER A 608 -44.42 -4.80 25.90
CA SER A 608 -45.43 -5.87 25.92
C SER A 608 -44.74 -7.23 25.95
N ALA A 609 -45.33 -8.24 26.62
CA ALA A 609 -44.85 -9.62 26.54
C ALA A 609 -44.75 -10.10 25.07
N SER A 610 -45.63 -9.60 24.20
CA SER A 610 -45.63 -9.95 22.77
C SER A 610 -44.43 -9.43 21.98
N GLN A 611 -43.50 -8.72 22.61
CA GLN A 611 -42.21 -8.38 22.03
C GLN A 611 -41.19 -9.52 22.19
N ALA A 612 -41.47 -10.54 23.02
CA ALA A 612 -40.69 -11.75 23.04
C ALA A 612 -41.39 -12.88 22.26
N TYR A 613 -40.59 -13.73 21.62
CA TYR A 613 -41.08 -14.95 21.00
C TYR A 613 -41.80 -15.81 22.05
N GLY A 614 -43.01 -16.27 21.73
CA GLY A 614 -43.85 -17.04 22.65
C GLY A 614 -44.33 -16.28 23.90
N ASN A 615 -44.23 -14.94 23.90
CA ASN A 615 -44.52 -14.09 25.06
C ASN A 615 -43.62 -14.38 26.28
N ASN A 616 -42.38 -14.83 26.06
CA ASN A 616 -41.49 -15.35 27.11
C ASN A 616 -40.83 -14.26 27.97
N GLN A 617 -41.63 -13.47 28.69
CA GLN A 617 -41.18 -12.40 29.59
C GLN A 617 -42.07 -12.32 30.85
N VAL A 618 -41.56 -11.64 31.87
CA VAL A 618 -42.28 -11.35 33.12
C VAL A 618 -42.56 -9.86 33.24
N LEU A 619 -43.72 -9.50 33.79
CA LEU A 619 -44.04 -8.10 34.09
C LEU A 619 -43.49 -7.73 35.48
N VAL A 620 -42.53 -6.80 35.53
CA VAL A 620 -41.95 -6.29 36.77
C VAL A 620 -42.25 -4.80 36.88
N GLY A 621 -43.04 -4.42 37.89
CA GLY A 621 -43.58 -3.06 37.96
C GLY A 621 -44.50 -2.76 36.78
N SER A 622 -44.09 -1.83 35.91
CA SER A 622 -44.82 -1.48 34.68
C SER A 622 -44.24 -2.09 33.41
N ASP A 623 -43.06 -2.70 33.49
CA ASP A 623 -42.23 -2.99 32.32
C ASP A 623 -41.99 -4.49 32.18
N TYR A 624 -42.03 -4.99 30.95
CA TYR A 624 -41.70 -6.38 30.67
C TYR A 624 -40.20 -6.61 30.74
N SER A 625 -39.81 -7.67 31.41
CA SER A 625 -38.43 -7.98 31.79
C SER A 625 -38.08 -9.41 31.39
N LEU A 626 -36.79 -9.63 31.09
CA LEU A 626 -36.24 -10.94 30.79
C LEU A 626 -36.17 -11.76 32.08
N TYR A 627 -36.62 -13.02 32.01
CA TYR A 627 -36.52 -13.96 33.12
C TYR A 627 -35.06 -14.22 33.50
N THR A 628 -34.76 -14.18 34.80
CA THR A 628 -33.44 -14.51 35.34
C THR A 628 -33.38 -15.94 35.88
N GLY A 629 -32.19 -16.42 36.21
CA GLY A 629 -31.98 -17.69 36.91
C GLY A 629 -31.32 -18.81 36.10
N ASP A 630 -31.08 -18.63 34.80
CA ASP A 630 -30.30 -19.58 33.98
C ASP A 630 -28.82 -19.23 34.08
N VAL A 631 -28.17 -19.67 35.16
CA VAL A 631 -26.77 -19.31 35.49
C VAL A 631 -25.77 -20.23 34.78
N GLN A 632 -26.21 -21.39 34.33
CA GLN A 632 -25.39 -22.35 33.57
C GLN A 632 -25.59 -22.26 32.05
N GLN A 633 -26.50 -21.40 31.60
CA GLN A 633 -26.76 -21.08 30.19
C GLN A 633 -27.18 -22.30 29.36
N ASP A 634 -28.02 -23.16 29.94
CA ASP A 634 -28.56 -24.35 29.26
C ASP A 634 -29.98 -24.15 28.70
N ASN A 635 -30.50 -22.93 28.80
CA ASN A 635 -31.81 -22.47 28.34
C ASN A 635 -33.00 -22.92 29.19
N ILE A 636 -32.78 -23.42 30.39
CA ILE A 636 -33.85 -23.78 31.33
C ILE A 636 -33.45 -23.23 32.70
N VAL A 637 -34.43 -22.72 33.47
CA VAL A 637 -34.20 -22.43 34.89
C VAL A 637 -34.68 -23.65 35.67
N ASP A 638 -33.77 -24.37 36.32
CA ASP A 638 -34.13 -25.53 37.14
C ASP A 638 -33.31 -25.67 38.44
N GLY A 639 -33.47 -26.81 39.13
CA GLY A 639 -32.79 -27.05 40.40
C GLY A 639 -31.27 -27.15 40.30
N SER A 640 -30.71 -27.31 39.10
CA SER A 640 -29.26 -27.28 38.89
C SER A 640 -28.70 -25.85 38.92
N ASP A 641 -29.43 -24.87 38.38
CA ASP A 641 -29.13 -23.45 38.57
C ASP A 641 -29.26 -23.04 40.04
N GLY A 642 -30.37 -23.43 40.66
CA GLY A 642 -30.62 -23.19 42.09
C GLY A 642 -29.50 -23.74 42.97
N ALA A 643 -28.98 -24.93 42.67
CA ALA A 643 -27.87 -25.52 43.42
C ALA A 643 -26.56 -24.70 43.31
N LEU A 644 -26.29 -24.07 42.17
CA LEU A 644 -25.12 -23.19 42.00
C LEU A 644 -25.28 -21.92 42.84
N ILE A 645 -26.46 -21.31 42.79
CA ILE A 645 -26.79 -20.11 43.56
C ILE A 645 -26.75 -20.40 45.06
N ASP A 646 -27.36 -21.50 45.52
CA ASP A 646 -27.35 -21.92 46.93
C ASP A 646 -25.94 -22.18 47.45
N ASN A 647 -25.09 -22.82 46.64
CA ASN A 647 -23.70 -23.06 47.00
C ASN A 647 -22.94 -21.73 47.18
N ASP A 648 -23.10 -20.78 46.27
CA ASP A 648 -22.44 -19.48 46.35
C ASP A 648 -23.00 -18.61 47.49
N ALA A 649 -24.31 -18.67 47.73
CA ALA A 649 -24.98 -18.03 48.86
C ALA A 649 -24.46 -18.57 50.20
N SER A 650 -24.31 -19.89 50.32
CA SER A 650 -23.77 -20.53 51.53
C SER A 650 -22.29 -20.15 51.81
N ASN A 651 -21.56 -19.80 50.76
CA ASN A 651 -20.17 -19.36 50.81
C ASN A 651 -20.01 -17.84 50.91
N PHE A 652 -21.12 -17.07 50.95
CA PHE A 652 -21.13 -15.60 50.95
C PHE A 652 -20.28 -15.02 49.81
N VAL A 653 -20.43 -15.59 48.61
CA VAL A 653 -19.73 -15.09 47.41
C VAL A 653 -20.18 -13.66 47.13
N THR A 654 -19.23 -12.80 46.77
CA THR A 654 -19.48 -11.39 46.46
C THR A 654 -18.79 -10.99 45.17
N GLY A 655 -19.27 -9.89 44.57
CA GLY A 655 -18.75 -9.32 43.34
C GLY A 655 -19.54 -9.72 42.10
N TYR A 656 -18.95 -9.49 40.93
CA TYR A 656 -19.58 -9.74 39.64
C TYR A 656 -19.49 -11.23 39.27
N VAL A 657 -20.44 -12.02 39.74
CA VAL A 657 -20.55 -13.47 39.47
C VAL A 657 -21.88 -13.81 38.80
N VAL A 658 -21.98 -14.97 38.15
CA VAL A 658 -23.21 -15.35 37.42
C VAL A 658 -24.38 -15.67 38.35
N THR A 659 -24.09 -16.05 39.60
CA THR A 659 -25.06 -16.40 40.64
C THR A 659 -25.66 -15.20 41.38
N ASP A 660 -25.10 -13.99 41.18
CA ASP A 660 -25.69 -12.72 41.63
C ASP A 660 -26.73 -12.29 40.59
N LEU A 661 -28.01 -12.60 40.86
CA LEU A 661 -29.13 -12.37 39.95
C LEU A 661 -29.66 -10.95 40.07
N ASN A 662 -29.63 -10.38 41.28
CA ASN A 662 -30.19 -9.07 41.57
C ASN A 662 -29.21 -7.90 41.33
N CYS A 663 -27.94 -8.22 41.04
CA CYS A 663 -26.84 -7.30 40.77
C CYS A 663 -26.43 -6.40 41.95
N ASP A 664 -26.66 -6.84 43.20
CA ASP A 664 -26.25 -6.10 44.40
C ASP A 664 -24.83 -6.46 44.88
N SER A 665 -24.15 -7.35 44.15
CA SER A 665 -22.80 -7.86 44.42
C SER A 665 -22.69 -8.81 45.62
N ILE A 666 -23.81 -9.35 46.12
CA ILE A 666 -23.85 -10.33 47.21
C ILE A 666 -24.77 -11.48 46.79
N VAL A 667 -24.22 -12.69 46.68
CA VAL A 667 -25.07 -13.87 46.45
C VAL A 667 -25.72 -14.27 47.77
N ASP A 668 -27.05 -14.17 47.86
CA ASP A 668 -27.80 -14.60 49.04
C ASP A 668 -29.19 -15.19 48.70
N GLY A 669 -30.02 -15.39 49.72
CA GLY A 669 -31.35 -15.99 49.54
C GLY A 669 -32.30 -15.14 48.69
N SER A 670 -31.99 -13.87 48.44
CA SER A 670 -32.76 -13.01 47.54
C SER A 670 -32.52 -13.33 46.07
N ASP A 671 -31.32 -13.84 45.70
CA ASP A 671 -31.04 -14.35 44.35
C ASP A 671 -31.75 -15.68 44.13
N ALA A 672 -31.61 -16.61 45.09
CA ALA A 672 -32.25 -17.92 45.03
C ALA A 672 -33.76 -17.84 44.81
N LEU A 673 -34.42 -16.83 45.41
CA LEU A 673 -35.86 -16.60 45.24
C LEU A 673 -36.27 -16.41 43.78
N TYR A 674 -35.46 -15.73 42.95
CA TYR A 674 -35.79 -15.54 41.55
C TYR A 674 -35.66 -16.85 40.76
N ALA A 675 -34.55 -17.58 40.95
CA ALA A 675 -34.33 -18.87 40.30
C ALA A 675 -35.40 -19.90 40.71
N ASP A 676 -35.73 -20.00 42.00
CA ASP A 676 -36.75 -20.92 42.51
C ASP A 676 -38.14 -20.63 41.94
N ASN A 677 -38.54 -19.35 41.88
CA ASN A 677 -39.83 -18.96 41.31
C ASN A 677 -39.91 -19.28 39.81
N ASN A 678 -38.83 -19.01 39.07
CA ASN A 678 -38.79 -19.29 37.63
C ASN A 678 -38.70 -20.80 37.35
N ALA A 679 -37.96 -21.56 38.15
CA ALA A 679 -37.94 -23.01 38.08
C ALA A 679 -39.31 -23.63 38.38
N ALA A 680 -40.02 -23.14 39.40
CA ALA A 680 -41.37 -23.59 39.73
C ALA A 680 -42.39 -23.29 38.61
N ASN A 681 -42.14 -22.24 37.82
CA ASN A 681 -42.95 -21.87 36.65
C ASN A 681 -42.48 -22.55 35.35
N PHE A 682 -41.48 -23.43 35.40
CA PHE A 682 -40.90 -24.13 34.24
C PHE A 682 -40.40 -23.16 33.15
N ILE A 683 -39.81 -22.05 33.56
CA ILE A 683 -39.27 -21.06 32.63
C ILE A 683 -38.10 -21.67 31.84
N ALA A 684 -38.17 -21.56 30.52
CA ALA A 684 -37.16 -21.99 29.57
C ALA A 684 -37.13 -21.05 28.36
N ALA A 685 -36.06 -21.07 27.58
CA ALA A 685 -35.99 -20.26 26.36
C ALA A 685 -36.99 -20.75 25.32
N LEU A 686 -37.69 -19.81 24.67
CA LEU A 686 -38.56 -20.07 23.53
C LEU A 686 -37.91 -19.49 22.27
N LEU A 687 -37.61 -20.37 21.31
CA LEU A 687 -36.87 -20.06 20.09
C LEU A 687 -37.76 -20.26 18.84
N PRO A 688 -37.53 -19.53 17.72
CA PRO A 688 -38.30 -19.63 16.47
C PRO A 688 -38.33 -20.97 15.73
#